data_AF-A0A7Z7GEK6-F1
#
_entry.id   AF-A0A7Z7GEK6-F1
#
_cell.length_a   1.000
_cell.length_b   1.000
_cell.length_c   1.000
_cell.angle_alpha   90.00
_cell.angle_beta   90.00
_cell.angle_gamma   90.00
#
_symmetry.space_group_name_H-M   'P 1'
#
loop_
_entity.id
_entity.type
_entity.pdbx_description
1 polymer ?
#
loop_
_entity_poly.entity_id
_entity_poly.type
_entity_poly.pdbx_seq_one_letter_code
_entity_poly.pdbx_strand_id
1 'polypeptide(L)'
;MIPPVIARSSGRAWPASRLAGAVIAMVALLGSLLVASPANAAGGVGSAPAVDAAAEMVGSGIVKAAAGPVVGFNAENIISDTLFYDGAAMSAAEIQAFLDAKIGTCSNGKCLNVLSVGISSRAAVSSQSTGNLICAAIQGGTMKVSEVIYRAQVACGISAKVILVTLQKEQGLTTSKAPSDRALSAAMGASCPDTAPCDPAFAGLGPQIIKGTQQLKTYKAARFAKQPGVNYIGYNPSESCGGTYLNIQNYATAALYSYTPYQPNAAALAAGYGLGNACSSYGNRNFYNYYTDWFGSTQGEALQILQVAGTSDRYIVSGGSKWRLATAELAAQYTWIASPRQADASELASYTDKGDAKRGVKTRSGIVYVLDSGQRLRVHDIGQLGDLGWDYNALPVADDAQVARYPDAGYLARVITADGPTWLVQSGSRREVVDLSLLPRYGIPATTSRVSAGMLADYKVAAPVTAVGVYRDATLPYRLQTDGGVYGVPDAASGTAIARSARELTAESFALLPAASTMPTRITSGERSYIMVDDGWLEVNAADYPSTLPFTTLPAGAAAGLPIVGRVAGPHFVRERSDDQTYLVSWGTLQAVSAADQAWVTGTYGVSSRVWPVLDGAIGDTASAEGVVRTADGAAYLLDGSRAYRLRDCTQVADWGGDCATARTVTGTELAKYAIAGTLSYLVRTPAGTIWLPQSGQMRQVLDPSILSIYGIPSTTSAVSAATAARLPVGLPVLAAGVYSDGGSGRVLATAGGQYSLTAEQSTGVIASKVRKLTPQSFKMLPITAPLASRMKSDGRSFVLTQEGWLEVPSATYGGDAVFTTLGSGAYAGIPLAGNEPRPHYVRDAGSGQEFLVSGGFAQIVSGAAERAAISARYGVPPKVWVVVAGALSGVTISYDLLIKSESGEVFLMDGGTRYRTAGCGVAADFGKDCASLRVVMTAQLATTRDGGALAGLLRSPDGYAWLIQSGTRREVPDPRVLAPYGIGTATTSVSANVLAQVSLAAPVVGVGMYDDKAGDVRVITGAGRTFTVPAASRIGTVTATAWKISPASIDLIATEGDLPTRIDTGAGAFVLTAEGWLSVNKADYAPLTFAALGARGSEGVPSAGAELRAHFVREQPGDPVYLASGGLMNAGDSAARAWISATYGVPAKVWIVPAGTLR
;
A
#
# COMPACT_ATOMS: atom_id res chain seq x y z
N MET A 1 -53.64 24.16 18.80
CA MET A 1 -54.83 23.35 19.16
C MET A 1 -54.37 21.95 19.56
N ILE A 2 -55.18 21.22 20.32
CA ILE A 2 -55.00 19.85 20.85
C ILE A 2 -56.34 19.10 20.60
N PRO A 3 -56.52 17.76 20.74
CA PRO A 3 -55.61 16.71 21.26
C PRO A 3 -55.53 15.39 20.39
N PRO A 4 -55.82 14.15 20.89
CA PRO A 4 -54.87 13.09 21.34
C PRO A 4 -54.83 11.82 20.40
N VAL A 5 -54.15 10.67 20.63
CA VAL A 5 -54.33 9.54 21.60
C VAL A 5 -53.25 8.45 21.29
N ILE A 6 -52.33 8.03 22.19
CA ILE A 6 -52.25 6.75 22.98
C ILE A 6 -52.32 5.40 22.18
N ALA A 7 -51.57 4.30 22.40
CA ALA A 7 -50.24 4.00 22.99
C ALA A 7 -49.86 2.49 22.90
N ARG A 8 -48.56 2.13 23.12
CA ARG A 8 -48.01 0.78 23.54
C ARG A 8 -48.09 -0.40 22.52
N SER A 9 -47.21 -1.42 22.50
CA SER A 9 -45.96 -1.72 23.25
C SER A 9 -45.08 -2.84 22.63
N SER A 10 -43.79 -2.88 23.00
CA SER A 10 -42.85 -4.04 23.06
C SER A 10 -42.19 -4.58 21.77
N GLY A 11 -40.96 -5.10 21.93
CA GLY A 11 -40.15 -5.80 20.88
C GLY A 11 -38.77 -5.16 20.61
N ARG A 12 -37.67 -5.91 20.80
CA ARG A 12 -36.28 -5.48 20.51
C ARG A 12 -35.71 -6.20 19.28
N ALA A 13 -35.16 -5.46 18.31
CA ALA A 13 -34.00 -5.88 17.50
C ALA A 13 -33.39 -4.70 16.71
N TRP A 14 -32.09 -4.74 16.44
CA TRP A 14 -31.36 -3.96 15.43
C TRP A 14 -31.31 -4.77 14.10
N PRO A 15 -30.92 -4.22 12.92
CA PRO A 15 -30.16 -2.98 12.72
C PRO A 15 -30.64 -2.00 11.60
N ALA A 16 -29.98 -0.83 11.60
CA ALA A 16 -29.65 0.08 10.51
C ALA A 16 -30.42 0.07 9.15
N SER A 17 -31.00 1.25 8.87
CA SER A 17 -31.04 1.95 7.55
C SER A 17 -31.65 1.25 6.32
N ARG A 18 -32.81 1.78 5.89
CA ARG A 18 -33.35 1.71 4.52
C ARG A 18 -34.02 3.06 4.17
N LEU A 19 -34.14 3.33 2.86
CA LEU A 19 -35.06 4.28 2.20
C LEU A 19 -34.86 5.79 2.42
N ALA A 20 -34.40 6.47 1.36
CA ALA A 20 -35.30 7.01 0.32
C ALA A 20 -34.86 6.38 -1.03
N GLY A 21 -35.61 6.32 -2.14
CA GLY A 21 -36.83 6.99 -2.60
C GLY A 21 -36.53 7.48 -4.04
N ALA A 22 -36.99 6.86 -5.14
CA ALA A 22 -38.39 6.71 -5.63
C ALA A 22 -39.00 8.08 -6.00
N VAL A 23 -39.82 8.30 -7.05
CA VAL A 23 -40.49 7.48 -8.09
C VAL A 23 -40.92 8.45 -9.24
N ILE A 24 -41.28 8.16 -10.51
CA ILE A 24 -41.62 6.97 -11.33
C ILE A 24 -40.65 6.96 -12.57
N ALA A 25 -40.88 6.54 -13.84
CA ALA A 25 -41.93 5.88 -14.68
C ALA A 25 -41.23 5.24 -15.91
N MET A 26 -41.82 4.36 -16.77
CA MET A 26 -43.06 3.58 -16.74
C MET A 26 -42.84 2.27 -17.54
N VAL A 27 -43.53 1.18 -17.22
CA VAL A 27 -43.45 -0.11 -17.93
C VAL A 27 -44.85 -0.71 -18.09
N ALA A 28 -45.12 -1.39 -19.21
CA ALA A 28 -46.20 -2.35 -19.35
C ALA A 28 -45.84 -3.44 -20.38
N LEU A 29 -46.45 -4.63 -20.39
CA LEU A 29 -46.73 -5.63 -19.33
C LEU A 29 -47.20 -6.91 -20.05
N LEU A 30 -47.29 -8.06 -19.36
CA LEU A 30 -47.84 -9.35 -19.83
C LEU A 30 -46.98 -10.08 -20.92
N GLY A 31 -46.75 -11.39 -20.88
CA GLY A 31 -46.92 -12.35 -19.77
C GLY A 31 -48.00 -13.42 -19.97
N SER A 32 -47.74 -14.41 -20.83
CA SER A 32 -48.52 -15.67 -20.98
C SER A 32 -47.79 -16.64 -21.95
N LEU A 33 -48.09 -17.95 -22.03
CA LEU A 33 -48.33 -19.02 -21.03
C LEU A 33 -48.57 -20.35 -21.80
N LEU A 34 -48.05 -21.50 -21.32
CA LEU A 34 -48.51 -22.89 -21.64
C LEU A 34 -48.25 -23.36 -23.12
N VAL A 35 -48.26 -24.65 -23.54
CA VAL A 35 -48.19 -25.96 -22.85
C VAL A 35 -47.70 -27.10 -23.79
N ALA A 36 -46.97 -28.07 -23.22
CA ALA A 36 -46.78 -29.49 -23.62
C ALA A 36 -46.40 -29.94 -25.06
N SER A 37 -45.32 -30.74 -25.16
CA SER A 37 -45.31 -32.23 -25.12
C SER A 37 -46.49 -32.99 -25.77
N PRO A 38 -46.33 -34.24 -26.32
CA PRO A 38 -45.66 -35.34 -25.59
C PRO A 38 -45.04 -36.53 -26.39
N ALA A 39 -44.46 -37.47 -25.59
CA ALA A 39 -44.43 -38.94 -25.81
C ALA A 39 -43.59 -39.51 -26.98
N ASN A 40 -43.09 -40.75 -26.97
CA ASN A 40 -42.80 -41.80 -25.94
C ASN A 40 -41.72 -42.72 -26.59
N ALA A 41 -41.01 -43.70 -25.98
CA ALA A 41 -41.20 -44.64 -24.86
C ALA A 41 -39.80 -45.23 -24.48
N ALA A 42 -39.61 -46.16 -23.53
CA ALA A 42 -40.15 -46.35 -22.17
C ALA A 42 -39.42 -47.55 -21.49
N GLY A 43 -39.19 -47.50 -20.17
CA GLY A 43 -38.70 -48.62 -19.35
C GLY A 43 -37.17 -48.88 -19.40
N GLY A 44 -36.57 -49.54 -18.40
CA GLY A 44 -37.14 -49.93 -17.09
C GLY A 44 -36.28 -50.92 -16.28
N VAL A 45 -35.81 -50.47 -15.11
CA VAL A 45 -35.40 -51.24 -13.89
C VAL A 45 -34.45 -52.45 -14.05
N GLY A 46 -33.25 -52.40 -13.45
CA GLY A 46 -32.35 -53.56 -13.32
C GLY A 46 -31.13 -53.31 -12.41
N SER A 47 -30.71 -54.33 -11.67
CA SER A 47 -29.58 -54.27 -10.70
C SER A 47 -28.20 -54.55 -11.33
N ALA A 48 -27.13 -54.23 -10.59
CA ALA A 48 -25.71 -54.47 -10.92
C ALA A 48 -25.40 -55.96 -11.26
N PRO A 49 -24.33 -56.29 -12.04
CA PRO A 49 -22.93 -56.00 -11.68
C PRO A 49 -21.92 -55.69 -12.83
N ALA A 50 -20.71 -55.27 -12.41
CA ALA A 50 -19.33 -55.55 -12.90
C ALA A 50 -18.92 -55.72 -14.40
N VAL A 51 -17.61 -55.51 -14.64
CA VAL A 51 -16.75 -55.72 -15.84
C VAL A 51 -17.03 -54.86 -17.09
N ASP A 52 -16.09 -54.10 -17.69
CA ASP A 52 -14.73 -54.38 -18.24
C ASP A 52 -14.81 -55.02 -19.65
N ALA A 53 -14.13 -54.62 -20.74
CA ALA A 53 -13.05 -53.63 -21.00
C ALA A 53 -13.25 -53.02 -22.44
N ALA A 54 -12.41 -52.17 -23.06
CA ALA A 54 -11.08 -51.63 -22.73
C ALA A 54 -10.84 -50.24 -23.38
N ALA A 55 -10.01 -49.41 -22.74
CA ALA A 55 -9.37 -48.22 -23.30
C ALA A 55 -8.03 -47.96 -22.55
N GLU A 56 -7.32 -46.87 -22.87
CA GLU A 56 -5.99 -46.50 -22.34
C GLU A 56 -4.80 -47.38 -22.86
N MET A 57 -3.52 -46.97 -22.81
CA MET A 57 -2.90 -45.85 -22.10
C MET A 57 -1.87 -45.06 -22.94
N VAL A 58 -1.93 -43.72 -22.85
CA VAL A 58 -0.74 -42.86 -22.67
C VAL A 58 -1.09 -41.89 -21.53
N GLY A 59 -0.21 -41.75 -20.54
CA GLY A 59 -0.58 -41.25 -19.21
C GLY A 59 -0.88 -39.75 -19.12
N SER A 60 -1.98 -39.40 -18.45
CA SER A 60 -2.31 -38.01 -18.08
C SER A 60 -1.38 -37.49 -16.97
N GLY A 61 -0.45 -36.59 -17.32
CA GLY A 61 0.37 -35.87 -16.36
C GLY A 61 -0.43 -34.76 -15.68
N ILE A 62 -0.64 -34.87 -14.36
CA ILE A 62 -1.51 -33.94 -13.61
C ILE A 62 -0.92 -32.52 -13.61
N VAL A 63 -1.52 -31.64 -14.42
CA VAL A 63 -1.24 -30.20 -14.39
C VAL A 63 -1.91 -29.60 -13.15
N LYS A 64 -1.14 -29.50 -12.05
CA LYS A 64 -1.51 -28.67 -10.89
C LYS A 64 -1.72 -27.24 -11.37
N ALA A 65 -2.80 -26.59 -10.90
CA ALA A 65 -3.11 -25.20 -11.28
C ALA A 65 -1.90 -24.28 -11.08
N ALA A 66 -1.73 -23.30 -11.98
CA ALA A 66 -0.50 -22.53 -12.09
C ALA A 66 -0.19 -21.75 -10.81
N ALA A 67 0.79 -22.25 -10.06
CA ALA A 67 1.56 -21.43 -9.13
C ALA A 67 2.31 -20.34 -9.92
N GLY A 68 2.69 -19.26 -9.24
CA GLY A 68 3.50 -18.19 -9.82
C GLY A 68 4.90 -18.64 -10.28
N PRO A 69 5.70 -17.72 -10.83
CA PRO A 69 7.07 -18.03 -11.26
C PRO A 69 7.90 -18.60 -10.11
N VAL A 70 8.83 -19.51 -10.43
CA VAL A 70 9.68 -20.18 -9.44
C VAL A 70 10.67 -19.17 -8.84
N VAL A 71 10.38 -18.71 -7.62
CA VAL A 71 11.24 -17.81 -6.84
C VAL A 71 12.31 -18.63 -6.11
N GLY A 72 13.56 -18.11 -6.08
CA GLY A 72 14.65 -18.67 -5.26
C GLY A 72 15.42 -19.84 -5.85
N PHE A 73 15.07 -20.33 -7.05
CA PHE A 73 15.83 -21.37 -7.74
C PHE A 73 17.23 -20.87 -8.12
N ASN A 74 18.27 -21.47 -7.53
CA ASN A 74 19.66 -21.24 -7.92
C ASN A 74 20.17 -22.46 -8.73
N ALA A 75 20.56 -22.24 -9.98
CA ALA A 75 21.09 -23.28 -10.85
C ALA A 75 22.46 -23.80 -10.40
N GLU A 76 23.24 -23.01 -9.66
CA GLU A 76 24.55 -23.45 -9.14
C GLU A 76 24.46 -24.21 -7.80
N ASN A 77 23.35 -24.06 -7.08
CA ASN A 77 23.05 -24.70 -5.79
C ASN A 77 21.54 -24.92 -5.66
N ILE A 78 21.04 -26.02 -6.23
CA ILE A 78 19.60 -26.35 -6.22
C ILE A 78 19.14 -26.75 -4.80
N ILE A 79 20.00 -27.49 -4.08
CA ILE A 79 19.75 -28.03 -2.74
C ILE A 79 21.09 -28.23 -2.02
N SER A 80 21.11 -28.03 -0.71
CA SER A 80 22.33 -28.19 0.10
C SER A 80 22.71 -29.66 0.28
N ASP A 81 24.02 -29.93 0.33
CA ASP A 81 24.57 -31.26 0.64
C ASP A 81 24.02 -31.84 1.96
N THR A 82 23.80 -30.97 2.96
CA THR A 82 23.24 -31.32 4.27
C THR A 82 21.84 -31.91 4.14
N LEU A 83 20.94 -31.27 3.38
CA LEU A 83 19.57 -31.77 3.19
C LEU A 83 19.46 -32.95 2.23
N PHE A 84 20.41 -33.08 1.30
CA PHE A 84 20.37 -34.13 0.29
C PHE A 84 20.91 -35.47 0.79
N TYR A 85 22.01 -35.44 1.56
CA TYR A 85 22.71 -36.65 2.05
C TYR A 85 22.35 -37.02 3.50
N ASP A 86 21.30 -36.42 4.07
CA ASP A 86 20.77 -36.76 5.40
C ASP A 86 20.17 -38.18 5.43
N GLY A 87 20.96 -39.15 5.90
CA GLY A 87 20.54 -40.55 6.06
C GLY A 87 19.55 -40.81 7.20
N ALA A 88 19.12 -39.79 7.94
CA ALA A 88 18.17 -39.88 9.05
C ALA A 88 16.93 -38.98 8.87
N ALA A 89 16.75 -38.36 7.69
CA ALA A 89 15.81 -37.25 7.46
C ALA A 89 14.33 -37.53 7.77
N MET A 90 13.91 -38.80 7.74
CA MET A 90 12.59 -39.29 8.15
C MET A 90 12.68 -40.75 8.63
N SER A 91 11.89 -41.13 9.62
CA SER A 91 11.62 -42.53 9.97
C SER A 91 10.60 -43.19 9.02
N ALA A 92 10.52 -44.52 9.01
CA ALA A 92 9.50 -45.26 8.26
C ALA A 92 8.06 -44.82 8.61
N ALA A 93 7.80 -44.44 9.87
CA ALA A 93 6.49 -43.96 10.32
C ALA A 93 6.17 -42.56 9.75
N GLU A 94 7.13 -41.64 9.71
CA GLU A 94 6.95 -40.31 9.10
C GLU A 94 6.80 -40.41 7.58
N ILE A 95 7.53 -41.32 6.92
CA ILE A 95 7.38 -41.58 5.47
C ILE A 95 5.98 -42.14 5.19
N GLN A 96 5.49 -43.06 6.02
CA GLN A 96 4.13 -43.58 5.93
C GLN A 96 3.10 -42.45 6.06
N ALA A 97 3.17 -41.67 7.15
CA ALA A 97 2.23 -40.58 7.41
C ALA A 97 2.25 -39.50 6.30
N PHE A 98 3.43 -39.21 5.73
CA PHE A 98 3.57 -38.31 4.59
C PHE A 98 2.88 -38.87 3.33
N LEU A 99 3.09 -40.15 3.02
CA LEU A 99 2.43 -40.80 1.88
C LEU A 99 0.90 -40.87 2.06
N ASP A 100 0.42 -41.19 3.26
CA ASP A 100 -0.99 -41.14 3.60
C ASP A 100 -1.58 -39.72 3.45
N ALA A 101 -0.85 -38.68 3.86
CA ALA A 101 -1.28 -37.29 3.69
C ALA A 101 -1.26 -36.79 2.23
N LYS A 102 -0.32 -37.25 1.39
CA LYS A 102 -0.22 -36.85 -0.02
C LYS A 102 -1.13 -37.63 -0.98
N ILE A 103 -1.49 -38.88 -0.64
CA ILE A 103 -2.34 -39.75 -1.47
C ILE A 103 -3.78 -39.80 -0.93
N GLY A 104 -3.94 -39.94 0.39
CA GLY A 104 -5.21 -40.28 1.02
C GLY A 104 -5.70 -41.66 0.59
N THR A 105 -7.00 -41.77 0.28
CA THR A 105 -7.61 -43.02 -0.21
C THR A 105 -7.01 -43.46 -1.54
N CYS A 106 -6.40 -44.65 -1.54
CA CYS A 106 -5.95 -45.32 -2.76
C CYS A 106 -7.13 -45.93 -3.53
N SER A 107 -7.14 -45.82 -4.86
CA SER A 107 -8.26 -46.24 -5.72
C SER A 107 -8.06 -47.61 -6.38
N ASN A 108 -6.83 -48.13 -6.48
CA ASN A 108 -6.54 -49.42 -7.14
C ASN A 108 -5.66 -50.39 -6.31
N GLY A 109 -5.40 -50.08 -5.04
CA GLY A 109 -4.53 -50.87 -4.16
C GLY A 109 -3.02 -50.78 -4.45
N LYS A 110 -2.60 -50.11 -5.52
CA LYS A 110 -1.18 -50.03 -5.95
C LYS A 110 -0.45 -48.75 -5.50
N CYS A 111 -1.09 -47.91 -4.69
CA CYS A 111 -0.54 -46.64 -4.23
C CYS A 111 0.52 -46.81 -3.15
N LEU A 112 1.50 -45.90 -3.09
CA LEU A 112 2.69 -46.06 -2.24
C LEU A 112 2.38 -46.14 -0.73
N ASN A 113 1.25 -45.59 -0.26
CA ASN A 113 0.86 -45.64 1.14
C ASN A 113 0.26 -46.98 1.58
N VAL A 114 -0.36 -47.73 0.66
CA VAL A 114 -1.01 -49.03 0.96
C VAL A 114 -0.22 -50.24 0.47
N LEU A 115 0.57 -50.08 -0.60
CA LEU A 115 1.28 -51.19 -1.25
C LEU A 115 2.38 -51.76 -0.35
N SER A 116 2.52 -53.09 -0.39
CA SER A 116 3.67 -53.81 0.16
C SER A 116 4.40 -54.52 -0.98
N VAL A 117 5.74 -54.51 -0.95
CA VAL A 117 6.60 -55.05 -2.00
C VAL A 117 7.67 -55.95 -1.42
N GLY A 118 8.08 -56.96 -2.19
CA GLY A 118 9.25 -57.78 -1.91
C GLY A 118 10.53 -57.09 -2.38
N ILE A 119 11.58 -57.15 -1.56
CA ILE A 119 12.96 -56.85 -1.96
C ILE A 119 13.89 -57.99 -1.55
N SER A 120 14.82 -58.36 -2.42
CA SER A 120 15.90 -59.31 -2.08
C SER A 120 16.94 -58.67 -1.17
N SER A 121 17.55 -59.45 -0.28
CA SER A 121 18.71 -58.98 0.51
C SER A 121 19.87 -58.61 -0.42
N ARG A 122 20.58 -57.52 -0.10
CA ARG A 122 21.72 -57.01 -0.88
C ARG A 122 22.92 -56.79 0.04
N ALA A 123 24.10 -57.23 -0.39
CA ALA A 123 25.35 -56.91 0.30
C ALA A 123 25.66 -55.40 0.23
N ALA A 124 26.58 -54.93 1.07
CA ALA A 124 27.08 -53.56 0.98
C ALA A 124 27.79 -53.33 -0.37
N VAL A 125 27.62 -52.13 -0.93
CA VAL A 125 28.24 -51.71 -2.19
C VAL A 125 29.13 -50.50 -1.92
N SER A 126 30.43 -50.65 -2.21
CA SER A 126 31.41 -49.57 -2.21
C SER A 126 31.88 -49.25 -3.62
N SER A 127 32.37 -48.04 -3.80
CA SER A 127 32.99 -47.55 -5.02
C SER A 127 34.31 -48.27 -5.32
N GLN A 128 34.44 -48.83 -6.51
CA GLN A 128 35.70 -49.41 -6.99
C GLN A 128 36.76 -48.34 -7.32
N SER A 129 36.36 -47.09 -7.61
CA SER A 129 37.28 -46.00 -7.96
C SER A 129 37.83 -45.22 -6.75
N THR A 130 37.20 -45.35 -5.58
CA THR A 130 37.51 -44.51 -4.39
C THR A 130 37.44 -45.25 -3.05
N GLY A 131 36.97 -46.51 -3.01
CA GLY A 131 36.74 -47.27 -1.76
C GLY A 131 35.52 -46.82 -0.94
N ASN A 132 35.00 -45.61 -1.18
CA ASN A 132 33.88 -45.03 -0.43
C ASN A 132 32.61 -45.89 -0.50
N LEU A 133 31.94 -46.06 0.64
CA LEU A 133 30.64 -46.73 0.73
C LEU A 133 29.58 -45.97 -0.10
N ILE A 134 28.86 -46.69 -0.96
CA ILE A 134 27.71 -46.19 -1.71
C ILE A 134 26.43 -46.57 -0.97
N CYS A 135 26.26 -47.84 -0.58
CA CYS A 135 25.19 -48.27 0.31
C CYS A 135 25.67 -49.38 1.24
N ALA A 136 25.28 -49.35 2.51
CA ALA A 136 25.39 -50.48 3.42
C ALA A 136 24.53 -51.68 2.95
N ALA A 137 24.70 -52.84 3.59
CA ALA A 137 23.89 -54.01 3.30
C ALA A 137 22.40 -53.75 3.64
N ILE A 138 21.49 -54.21 2.79
CA ILE A 138 20.05 -54.06 2.96
C ILE A 138 19.45 -55.46 3.16
N GLN A 139 18.83 -55.70 4.31
CA GLN A 139 18.06 -56.92 4.55
C GLN A 139 16.75 -56.88 3.76
N GLY A 140 16.50 -57.94 3.00
CA GLY A 140 15.29 -58.12 2.21
C GLY A 140 14.06 -58.57 3.01
N GLY A 141 13.00 -58.92 2.29
CA GLY A 141 11.70 -59.34 2.81
C GLY A 141 10.55 -58.65 2.08
N THR A 142 9.32 -58.92 2.51
CA THR A 142 8.11 -58.21 2.07
C THR A 142 7.75 -57.14 3.10
N MET A 143 7.62 -55.89 2.66
CA MET A 143 7.39 -54.74 3.55
C MET A 143 6.65 -53.60 2.83
N LYS A 144 6.09 -52.64 3.59
CA LYS A 144 5.48 -51.43 3.02
C LYS A 144 6.52 -50.59 2.26
N VAL A 145 6.09 -49.83 1.26
CA VAL A 145 6.98 -48.91 0.51
C VAL A 145 7.71 -47.93 1.43
N SER A 146 7.04 -47.44 2.47
CA SER A 146 7.59 -46.55 3.51
C SER A 146 8.84 -47.13 4.20
N GLU A 147 8.82 -48.43 4.51
CA GLU A 147 9.97 -49.17 5.08
C GLU A 147 11.08 -49.39 4.03
N VAL A 148 10.75 -49.60 2.75
CA VAL A 148 11.76 -49.69 1.67
C VAL A 148 12.49 -48.36 1.49
N ILE A 149 11.76 -47.23 1.49
CA ILE A 149 12.34 -45.88 1.41
C ILE A 149 13.22 -45.60 2.64
N TYR A 150 12.77 -45.96 3.84
CA TYR A 150 13.56 -45.84 5.06
C TYR A 150 14.87 -46.64 5.00
N ARG A 151 14.81 -47.92 4.60
CA ARG A 151 16.02 -48.76 4.43
C ARG A 151 16.96 -48.22 3.37
N ALA A 152 16.45 -47.71 2.25
CA ALA A 152 17.26 -47.08 1.20
C ALA A 152 17.92 -45.79 1.70
N GLN A 153 17.19 -44.94 2.44
CA GLN A 153 17.72 -43.72 3.06
C GLN A 153 18.88 -44.04 4.00
N VAL A 154 18.67 -44.95 4.96
CA VAL A 154 19.66 -45.28 6.00
C VAL A 154 20.87 -45.98 5.37
N ALA A 155 20.67 -46.97 4.49
CA ALA A 155 21.77 -47.71 3.90
C ALA A 155 22.64 -46.86 2.97
N CYS A 156 22.03 -46.02 2.12
CA CYS A 156 22.77 -45.23 1.14
C CYS A 156 23.11 -43.81 1.60
N GLY A 157 22.56 -43.31 2.72
CA GLY A 157 22.74 -41.94 3.19
C GLY A 157 22.29 -40.90 2.16
N ILE A 158 21.03 -40.99 1.76
CA ILE A 158 20.30 -40.08 0.85
C ILE A 158 18.93 -39.83 1.49
N SER A 159 18.55 -38.57 1.68
CA SER A 159 17.32 -38.22 2.39
C SER A 159 16.06 -38.84 1.79
N ALA A 160 15.17 -39.42 2.63
CA ALA A 160 13.86 -39.90 2.18
C ALA A 160 13.04 -38.79 1.51
N LYS A 161 13.25 -37.52 1.90
CA LYS A 161 12.64 -36.34 1.26
C LYS A 161 13.05 -36.21 -0.21
N VAL A 162 14.33 -36.47 -0.51
CA VAL A 162 14.87 -36.53 -1.88
C VAL A 162 14.29 -37.73 -2.64
N ILE A 163 14.19 -38.91 -2.01
CA ILE A 163 13.61 -40.11 -2.63
C ILE A 163 12.13 -39.87 -2.99
N LEU A 164 11.34 -39.33 -2.06
CA LEU A 164 9.91 -39.01 -2.23
C LEU A 164 9.67 -37.95 -3.32
N VAL A 165 10.51 -36.90 -3.39
CA VAL A 165 10.48 -35.92 -4.49
C VAL A 165 10.87 -36.56 -5.82
N THR A 166 11.84 -37.48 -5.84
CA THR A 166 12.27 -38.13 -7.08
C THR A 166 11.20 -39.09 -7.62
N LEU A 167 10.56 -39.90 -6.77
CA LEU A 167 9.42 -40.75 -7.12
C LEU A 167 8.24 -39.94 -7.74
N GLN A 168 8.08 -38.68 -7.32
CA GLN A 168 7.14 -37.74 -7.95
C GLN A 168 7.65 -37.18 -9.28
N LYS A 169 8.92 -36.74 -9.31
CA LYS A 169 9.55 -36.08 -10.46
C LYS A 169 9.63 -36.99 -11.68
N GLU A 170 9.90 -38.29 -11.48
CA GLU A 170 10.04 -39.26 -12.58
C GLU A 170 8.71 -39.92 -12.99
N GLN A 171 7.83 -40.27 -12.04
CA GLN A 171 6.64 -41.11 -12.30
C GLN A 171 5.35 -40.66 -11.59
N GLY A 172 5.34 -39.49 -10.92
CA GLY A 172 4.15 -38.93 -10.26
C GLY A 172 3.60 -39.75 -9.07
N LEU A 173 4.38 -40.71 -8.57
CA LEU A 173 3.86 -41.77 -7.69
C LEU A 173 3.46 -41.28 -6.28
N THR A 174 4.17 -40.28 -5.76
CA THR A 174 4.02 -39.78 -4.38
C THR A 174 2.68 -39.08 -4.13
N THR A 175 1.95 -38.68 -5.18
CA THR A 175 0.56 -38.16 -5.10
C THR A 175 -0.45 -39.01 -5.88
N SER A 176 -0.07 -40.17 -6.43
CA SER A 176 -0.95 -40.94 -7.32
C SER A 176 -1.88 -41.87 -6.55
N LYS A 177 -3.18 -41.75 -6.82
CA LYS A 177 -4.25 -42.60 -6.27
C LYS A 177 -4.53 -43.86 -7.10
N ALA A 178 -3.92 -43.98 -8.28
CA ALA A 178 -4.02 -45.16 -9.12
C ALA A 178 -2.74 -45.34 -9.99
N PRO A 179 -1.60 -45.74 -9.40
CA PRO A 179 -0.40 -46.04 -10.19
C PRO A 179 -0.63 -47.19 -11.17
N SER A 180 -0.05 -47.07 -12.37
CA SER A 180 0.05 -48.17 -13.33
C SER A 180 1.28 -49.02 -13.07
N ASP A 181 1.27 -50.28 -13.51
CA ASP A 181 2.40 -51.20 -13.30
C ASP A 181 3.67 -50.74 -14.02
N ARG A 182 3.55 -49.98 -15.13
CA ARG A 182 4.69 -49.34 -15.82
C ARG A 182 5.30 -48.21 -14.98
N ALA A 183 4.48 -47.37 -14.35
CA ALA A 183 4.98 -46.31 -13.47
C ALA A 183 5.67 -46.91 -12.24
N LEU A 184 5.16 -48.02 -11.70
CA LEU A 184 5.77 -48.73 -10.58
C LEU A 184 7.02 -49.52 -10.97
N SER A 185 7.10 -50.09 -12.17
CA SER A 185 8.27 -50.85 -12.62
C SER A 185 9.46 -49.98 -12.98
N ALA A 186 9.21 -48.72 -13.38
CA ALA A 186 10.21 -47.69 -13.69
C ALA A 186 10.22 -46.54 -12.67
N ALA A 187 9.85 -46.78 -11.41
CA ALA A 187 9.54 -45.78 -10.38
C ALA A 187 10.56 -44.63 -10.17
N MET A 188 11.85 -44.84 -10.45
CA MET A 188 12.87 -43.78 -10.42
C MET A 188 13.63 -43.64 -11.75
N GLY A 189 13.18 -44.27 -12.83
CA GLY A 189 13.86 -44.30 -14.14
C GLY A 189 15.22 -45.03 -14.14
N ALA A 190 15.61 -45.67 -13.05
CA ALA A 190 16.97 -46.16 -12.86
C ALA A 190 17.19 -47.45 -13.67
N SER A 191 18.10 -47.40 -14.66
CA SER A 191 18.31 -48.50 -15.63
C SER A 191 17.08 -48.83 -16.49
N CYS A 192 16.27 -47.81 -16.81
CA CYS A 192 15.11 -47.89 -17.72
C CYS A 192 15.26 -46.85 -18.85
N PRO A 193 15.77 -47.21 -20.04
CA PRO A 193 15.86 -46.27 -21.17
C PRO A 193 14.47 -45.97 -21.76
N ASP A 194 14.20 -44.72 -22.15
CA ASP A 194 12.86 -44.29 -22.60
C ASP A 194 12.30 -45.08 -23.80
N THR A 195 13.19 -45.61 -24.65
CA THR A 195 12.89 -46.36 -25.87
C THR A 195 13.01 -47.88 -25.74
N ALA A 196 13.29 -48.40 -24.54
CA ALA A 196 13.52 -49.83 -24.30
C ALA A 196 12.81 -50.33 -23.02
N PRO A 197 12.63 -51.65 -22.83
CA PRO A 197 12.27 -52.20 -21.53
C PRO A 197 13.31 -51.85 -20.46
N CYS A 198 12.87 -51.68 -19.21
CA CYS A 198 13.78 -51.70 -18.07
C CYS A 198 14.60 -52.98 -18.04
N ASP A 199 15.85 -52.90 -17.57
CA ASP A 199 16.64 -54.08 -17.21
C ASP A 199 15.84 -54.97 -16.23
N PRO A 200 15.54 -56.25 -16.56
CA PRO A 200 14.76 -57.14 -15.70
C PRO A 200 15.33 -57.31 -14.29
N ALA A 201 16.64 -57.10 -14.08
CA ALA A 201 17.26 -57.17 -12.75
C ALA A 201 16.92 -55.95 -11.84
N PHE A 202 16.36 -54.88 -12.41
CA PHE A 202 15.99 -53.64 -11.70
C PHE A 202 14.54 -53.19 -11.92
N ALA A 203 13.73 -53.96 -12.66
CA ALA A 203 12.31 -53.69 -12.84
C ALA A 203 11.51 -53.94 -11.55
N GLY A 204 10.64 -53.00 -11.18
CA GLY A 204 9.77 -53.09 -10.00
C GLY A 204 10.09 -52.06 -8.91
N LEU A 205 9.08 -51.64 -8.16
CA LEU A 205 9.15 -50.49 -7.25
C LEU A 205 10.29 -50.60 -6.21
N GLY A 206 10.41 -51.76 -5.54
CA GLY A 206 11.46 -51.98 -4.53
C GLY A 206 12.88 -51.93 -5.12
N PRO A 207 13.18 -52.72 -6.17
CA PRO A 207 14.43 -52.63 -6.93
C PRO A 207 14.75 -51.22 -7.43
N GLN A 208 13.75 -50.49 -7.97
CA GLN A 208 13.88 -49.11 -8.45
C GLN A 208 14.26 -48.13 -7.33
N ILE A 209 13.55 -48.16 -6.19
CA ILE A 209 13.86 -47.29 -5.03
C ILE A 209 15.32 -47.48 -4.60
N ILE A 210 15.76 -48.73 -4.45
CA ILE A 210 17.14 -49.01 -4.02
C ILE A 210 18.15 -48.58 -5.10
N LYS A 211 17.91 -48.92 -6.38
CA LYS A 211 18.86 -48.64 -7.49
C LYS A 211 18.97 -47.14 -7.79
N GLY A 212 17.87 -46.39 -7.77
CA GLY A 212 17.86 -44.94 -7.94
C GLY A 212 18.56 -44.23 -6.77
N THR A 213 18.26 -44.62 -5.53
CA THR A 213 18.92 -44.07 -4.33
C THR A 213 20.43 -44.36 -4.34
N GLN A 214 20.83 -45.58 -4.68
CA GLN A 214 22.23 -45.96 -4.88
C GLN A 214 22.89 -45.09 -5.96
N GLN A 215 22.23 -44.84 -7.09
CA GLN A 215 22.77 -44.02 -8.17
C GLN A 215 23.00 -42.56 -7.75
N LEU A 216 22.06 -41.95 -7.03
CA LEU A 216 22.20 -40.59 -6.48
C LEU A 216 23.40 -40.47 -5.51
N LYS A 217 23.70 -41.53 -4.75
CA LYS A 217 24.90 -41.58 -3.89
C LYS A 217 26.19 -41.82 -4.69
N THR A 218 26.13 -42.65 -5.74
CA THR A 218 27.29 -43.03 -6.57
C THR A 218 28.04 -41.81 -7.14
N TYR A 219 27.33 -40.77 -7.62
CA TYR A 219 27.99 -39.59 -8.20
C TYR A 219 28.99 -38.93 -7.24
N LYS A 220 28.61 -38.79 -5.95
CA LYS A 220 29.50 -38.25 -4.90
C LYS A 220 30.52 -39.29 -4.42
N ALA A 221 30.05 -40.49 -4.07
CA ALA A 221 30.89 -41.52 -3.46
C ALA A 221 32.03 -41.99 -4.41
N ALA A 222 31.70 -42.25 -5.67
CA ALA A 222 32.63 -42.74 -6.69
C ALA A 222 33.28 -41.63 -7.56
N ARG A 223 32.97 -40.35 -7.29
CA ARG A 223 33.35 -39.20 -8.14
C ARG A 223 32.98 -39.40 -9.61
N PHE A 224 31.77 -39.91 -9.85
CA PHE A 224 31.27 -40.30 -11.16
C PHE A 224 30.37 -39.21 -11.76
N ALA A 225 30.40 -39.05 -13.10
CA ALA A 225 29.72 -37.99 -13.83
C ALA A 225 30.09 -36.57 -13.32
N LYS A 226 29.16 -35.61 -13.31
CA LYS A 226 29.47 -34.21 -12.97
C LYS A 226 29.86 -34.08 -11.50
N GLN A 227 30.81 -33.19 -11.23
CA GLN A 227 31.34 -32.89 -9.90
C GLN A 227 31.27 -31.36 -9.64
N PRO A 228 31.42 -30.88 -8.39
CA PRO A 228 31.46 -29.45 -8.09
C PRO A 228 32.54 -28.71 -8.88
N GLY A 229 32.27 -27.44 -9.22
CA GLY A 229 33.06 -26.61 -10.11
C GLY A 229 32.34 -26.26 -11.43
N VAL A 230 33.05 -25.63 -12.35
CA VAL A 230 32.50 -25.13 -13.62
C VAL A 230 32.13 -26.29 -14.57
N ASN A 231 30.83 -26.43 -14.87
CA ASN A 231 30.27 -27.42 -15.79
C ASN A 231 29.37 -26.71 -16.82
N TYR A 232 29.40 -27.13 -18.09
CA TYR A 232 28.39 -26.70 -19.07
C TYR A 232 27.11 -27.53 -18.89
N ILE A 233 25.96 -26.86 -18.77
CA ILE A 233 24.64 -27.48 -18.61
C ILE A 233 23.68 -26.95 -19.68
N GLY A 234 23.14 -27.84 -20.51
CA GLY A 234 22.14 -27.50 -21.53
C GLY A 234 20.76 -27.17 -20.93
N TYR A 235 19.98 -26.36 -21.64
CA TYR A 235 18.56 -26.10 -21.31
C TYR A 235 17.63 -27.24 -21.75
N ASN A 236 18.04 -28.06 -22.70
CA ASN A 236 17.24 -29.10 -23.35
C ASN A 236 18.17 -30.18 -23.97
N PRO A 237 17.69 -31.40 -24.27
CA PRO A 237 18.41 -32.36 -25.11
C PRO A 237 18.79 -31.83 -26.50
N SER A 238 18.03 -30.90 -27.07
CA SER A 238 18.34 -30.29 -28.36
C SER A 238 19.41 -29.20 -28.22
N GLU A 239 20.55 -29.38 -28.89
CA GLU A 239 21.70 -28.46 -28.80
C GLU A 239 21.37 -27.02 -29.24
N SER A 240 20.41 -26.85 -30.16
CA SER A 240 19.92 -25.53 -30.62
C SER A 240 19.26 -24.69 -29.53
N CYS A 241 18.85 -25.31 -28.42
CA CYS A 241 18.36 -24.61 -27.22
C CYS A 241 19.47 -24.05 -26.33
N GLY A 242 20.74 -24.40 -26.60
CA GLY A 242 21.90 -23.91 -25.86
C GLY A 242 21.92 -24.30 -24.38
N GLY A 243 22.65 -23.51 -23.60
CA GLY A 243 22.96 -23.75 -22.20
C GLY A 243 23.93 -22.69 -21.67
N THR A 244 24.40 -22.87 -20.44
CA THR A 244 25.42 -22.00 -19.83
C THR A 244 26.44 -22.83 -19.06
N TYR A 245 27.61 -22.23 -18.84
CA TYR A 245 28.53 -22.71 -17.81
C TYR A 245 28.01 -22.27 -16.44
N LEU A 246 27.91 -23.21 -15.51
CA LEU A 246 27.49 -23.01 -14.12
C LEU A 246 28.61 -23.49 -13.20
N ASN A 247 28.97 -22.71 -12.18
CA ASN A 247 29.93 -23.10 -11.16
C ASN A 247 29.21 -23.89 -10.06
N ILE A 248 29.01 -25.19 -10.27
CA ILE A 248 28.23 -26.05 -9.37
C ILE A 248 28.87 -26.08 -7.97
N GLN A 249 28.16 -25.58 -6.96
CA GLN A 249 28.72 -25.24 -5.65
C GLN A 249 28.80 -26.44 -4.70
N ASN A 250 28.05 -27.52 -4.94
CA ASN A 250 27.99 -28.69 -4.06
C ASN A 250 27.71 -30.02 -4.79
N TYR A 251 27.91 -31.15 -4.11
CA TYR A 251 27.78 -32.48 -4.69
C TYR A 251 26.32 -32.87 -4.95
N ALA A 252 25.38 -32.40 -4.13
CA ALA A 252 23.95 -32.64 -4.31
C ALA A 252 23.44 -32.06 -5.64
N THR A 253 23.85 -30.83 -5.97
CA THR A 253 23.53 -30.18 -7.24
C THR A 253 24.24 -30.88 -8.41
N ALA A 254 25.50 -31.30 -8.23
CA ALA A 254 26.22 -32.09 -9.22
C ALA A 254 25.56 -33.47 -9.49
N ALA A 255 25.02 -34.12 -8.46
CA ALA A 255 24.25 -35.35 -8.56
C ALA A 255 22.92 -35.15 -9.30
N LEU A 256 22.18 -34.07 -9.00
CA LEU A 256 20.95 -33.72 -9.71
C LEU A 256 21.18 -33.48 -11.22
N TYR A 257 22.25 -32.77 -11.59
CA TYR A 257 22.65 -32.61 -13.00
C TYR A 257 23.36 -33.84 -13.60
N SER A 258 23.61 -34.88 -12.83
CA SER A 258 24.08 -36.18 -13.32
C SER A 258 22.94 -37.20 -13.47
N TYR A 259 21.81 -36.99 -12.79
CA TYR A 259 20.59 -37.80 -12.87
C TYR A 259 19.60 -37.23 -13.90
N THR A 260 19.34 -35.91 -13.85
CA THR A 260 18.54 -35.17 -14.84
C THR A 260 19.41 -34.05 -15.43
N PRO A 261 20.04 -34.25 -16.62
CA PRO A 261 21.21 -33.47 -17.04
C PRO A 261 20.94 -32.08 -17.64
N TYR A 262 19.79 -31.46 -17.37
CA TYR A 262 19.38 -30.17 -17.96
C TYR A 262 18.95 -29.15 -16.91
N GLN A 263 19.26 -27.87 -17.14
CA GLN A 263 18.77 -26.75 -16.33
C GLN A 263 17.46 -26.18 -16.89
N PRO A 264 16.56 -25.65 -16.05
CA PRO A 264 15.37 -24.95 -16.54
C PRO A 264 15.76 -23.61 -17.18
N ASN A 265 15.19 -23.30 -18.35
CA ASN A 265 15.31 -21.97 -18.95
C ASN A 265 14.33 -20.98 -18.32
N ALA A 266 14.44 -19.69 -18.68
CA ALA A 266 13.58 -18.64 -18.13
C ALA A 266 12.08 -18.92 -18.29
N ALA A 267 11.66 -19.53 -19.42
CA ALA A 267 10.27 -19.93 -19.64
C ALA A 267 9.83 -21.08 -18.71
N ALA A 268 10.69 -22.05 -18.44
CA ALA A 268 10.42 -23.12 -17.48
C ALA A 268 10.23 -22.59 -16.06
N LEU A 269 11.07 -21.64 -15.63
CA LEU A 269 10.97 -20.99 -14.32
C LEU A 269 9.75 -20.07 -14.23
N ALA A 270 9.44 -19.29 -15.26
CA ALA A 270 8.28 -18.42 -15.30
C ALA A 270 6.94 -19.19 -15.20
N ALA A 271 6.89 -20.41 -15.74
CA ALA A 271 5.68 -21.25 -15.75
C ALA A 271 5.33 -21.90 -14.40
N GLY A 272 6.16 -21.80 -13.36
CA GLY A 272 5.91 -22.42 -12.06
C GLY A 272 5.89 -23.95 -12.17
N TYR A 273 4.71 -24.56 -12.08
CA TYR A 273 4.47 -25.99 -12.39
C TYR A 273 4.06 -26.27 -13.84
N GLY A 274 3.59 -25.26 -14.57
CA GLY A 274 3.09 -25.39 -15.93
C GLY A 274 4.16 -25.69 -16.98
N LEU A 275 3.74 -25.71 -18.24
CA LEU A 275 4.63 -25.90 -19.39
C LEU A 275 5.28 -24.58 -19.80
N GLY A 276 6.53 -24.65 -20.25
CA GLY A 276 7.29 -23.55 -20.82
C GLY A 276 7.28 -23.60 -22.36
N ASN A 277 8.43 -23.36 -22.98
CA ASN A 277 8.61 -23.44 -24.44
C ASN A 277 9.32 -24.74 -24.87
N ALA A 278 9.57 -24.92 -26.17
CA ALA A 278 10.22 -26.12 -26.71
C ALA A 278 11.61 -26.41 -26.10
N CYS A 279 12.29 -25.38 -25.58
CA CYS A 279 13.59 -25.48 -24.92
C CYS A 279 13.51 -25.59 -23.39
N SER A 280 12.33 -25.76 -22.81
CA SER A 280 12.13 -25.85 -21.36
C SER A 280 12.30 -27.27 -20.84
N SER A 281 13.36 -27.52 -20.06
CA SER A 281 13.49 -28.74 -19.24
C SER A 281 12.86 -28.58 -17.86
N TYR A 282 12.09 -29.57 -17.42
CA TYR A 282 11.29 -29.47 -16.20
C TYR A 282 11.85 -30.24 -14.99
N GLY A 283 12.76 -31.20 -15.18
CA GLY A 283 13.21 -32.11 -14.11
C GLY A 283 13.70 -31.39 -12.85
N ASN A 284 14.83 -30.68 -12.94
CA ASN A 284 15.44 -30.02 -11.78
C ASN A 284 14.58 -28.87 -11.21
N ARG A 285 13.75 -28.22 -12.04
CA ARG A 285 12.71 -27.28 -11.58
C ARG A 285 11.65 -27.99 -10.73
N ASN A 286 11.07 -29.07 -11.22
CA ASN A 286 10.04 -29.83 -10.52
C ASN A 286 10.59 -30.42 -9.22
N PHE A 287 11.86 -30.86 -9.20
CA PHE A 287 12.54 -31.25 -7.97
C PHE A 287 12.54 -30.11 -6.93
N TYR A 288 13.02 -28.92 -7.32
CA TYR A 288 13.04 -27.75 -6.43
C TYR A 288 11.62 -27.36 -5.95
N ASN A 289 10.65 -27.32 -6.87
CA ASN A 289 9.26 -26.97 -6.55
C ASN A 289 8.63 -27.97 -5.57
N TYR A 290 8.71 -29.28 -5.85
CA TYR A 290 8.16 -30.30 -4.96
C TYR A 290 8.87 -30.33 -3.60
N TYR A 291 10.20 -30.16 -3.55
CA TYR A 291 10.91 -30.08 -2.27
C TYR A 291 10.45 -28.84 -1.47
N THR A 292 10.35 -27.69 -2.12
CA THR A 292 9.93 -26.42 -1.47
C THR A 292 8.47 -26.45 -1.02
N ASP A 293 7.56 -27.01 -1.83
CA ASP A 293 6.13 -27.21 -1.50
C ASP A 293 5.90 -28.19 -0.35
N TRP A 294 6.82 -29.13 -0.09
CA TRP A 294 6.58 -30.26 0.82
C TRP A 294 7.44 -30.25 2.08
N PHE A 295 8.65 -29.70 2.00
CA PHE A 295 9.67 -29.75 3.05
C PHE A 295 10.31 -28.37 3.32
N GLY A 296 9.90 -27.33 2.59
CA GLY A 296 10.44 -25.98 2.71
C GLY A 296 11.81 -25.81 2.04
N SER A 297 12.55 -24.80 2.48
CA SER A 297 13.76 -24.31 1.81
C SER A 297 14.79 -25.39 1.52
N THR A 298 15.22 -25.51 0.26
CA THR A 298 16.28 -26.44 -0.18
C THR A 298 17.67 -26.09 0.38
N GLN A 299 17.81 -24.98 1.11
CA GLN A 299 19.04 -24.58 1.78
C GLN A 299 19.01 -24.84 3.30
N GLY A 300 17.88 -25.24 3.88
CA GLY A 300 17.75 -25.58 5.30
C GLY A 300 17.49 -24.42 6.26
N GLU A 301 16.86 -23.35 5.74
CA GLU A 301 16.52 -22.12 6.48
C GLU A 301 15.67 -22.38 7.73
N ALA A 302 16.19 -21.95 8.89
CA ALA A 302 15.52 -22.08 10.19
C ALA A 302 14.28 -21.18 10.33
N LEU A 303 14.21 -20.06 9.59
CA LEU A 303 13.08 -19.14 9.58
C LEU A 303 12.44 -19.10 8.18
N GLN A 304 11.14 -19.40 8.10
CA GLN A 304 10.34 -19.30 6.89
C GLN A 304 9.23 -18.26 7.06
N ILE A 305 8.80 -17.64 5.95
CA ILE A 305 7.59 -16.82 5.93
C ILE A 305 6.49 -17.61 5.22
N LEU A 306 5.38 -17.87 5.91
CA LEU A 306 4.19 -18.47 5.32
C LEU A 306 3.14 -17.38 5.07
N GLN A 307 2.50 -17.39 3.91
CA GLN A 307 1.32 -16.59 3.61
C GLN A 307 0.11 -17.51 3.47
N VAL A 308 -1.01 -17.14 4.08
CA VAL A 308 -2.25 -17.93 4.03
C VAL A 308 -2.83 -17.88 2.62
N ALA A 309 -3.11 -19.05 2.05
CA ALA A 309 -3.66 -19.17 0.70
C ALA A 309 -4.97 -18.38 0.56
N GLY A 310 -4.97 -17.40 -0.35
CA GLY A 310 -6.12 -16.53 -0.62
C GLY A 310 -6.26 -15.29 0.27
N THR A 311 -5.38 -15.06 1.25
CA THR A 311 -5.36 -13.83 2.06
C THR A 311 -4.00 -13.11 2.00
N SER A 312 -3.91 -11.94 2.62
CA SER A 312 -2.67 -11.18 2.82
C SER A 312 -1.98 -11.50 4.16
N ASP A 313 -2.55 -12.35 5.01
CA ASP A 313 -1.98 -12.69 6.32
C ASP A 313 -0.68 -13.47 6.17
N ARG A 314 0.35 -13.03 6.91
CA ARG A 314 1.67 -13.63 6.89
C ARG A 314 2.13 -14.00 8.29
N TYR A 315 2.88 -15.09 8.37
CA TYR A 315 3.40 -15.65 9.60
C TYR A 315 4.89 -15.97 9.44
N ILE A 316 5.69 -15.60 10.43
CA ILE A 316 7.01 -16.19 10.62
C ILE A 316 6.78 -17.61 11.16
N VAL A 317 7.51 -18.60 10.64
CA VAL A 317 7.60 -19.95 11.19
C VAL A 317 9.06 -20.29 11.46
N SER A 318 9.35 -20.76 12.67
CA SER A 318 10.69 -21.14 13.13
C SER A 318 10.60 -22.08 14.34
N GLY A 319 11.43 -23.12 14.38
CA GLY A 319 11.52 -24.03 15.54
C GLY A 319 10.20 -24.68 15.97
N GLY A 320 9.31 -25.02 15.02
CA GLY A 320 7.99 -25.59 15.30
C GLY A 320 6.95 -24.58 15.84
N SER A 321 7.32 -23.31 15.94
CA SER A 321 6.45 -22.21 16.38
C SER A 321 6.13 -21.25 15.24
N LYS A 322 5.02 -20.49 15.37
CA LYS A 322 4.61 -19.43 14.46
C LYS A 322 4.38 -18.10 15.17
N TRP A 323 4.62 -17.00 14.48
CA TRP A 323 4.33 -15.64 14.92
C TRP A 323 3.65 -14.89 13.79
N ARG A 324 2.60 -14.10 14.10
CA ARG A 324 1.84 -13.35 13.11
C ARG A 324 2.53 -12.03 12.75
N LEU A 325 2.66 -11.72 11.47
CA LEU A 325 3.10 -10.40 11.00
C LEU A 325 1.87 -9.48 10.93
N ALA A 326 1.59 -8.81 12.05
CA ALA A 326 0.33 -8.12 12.30
C ALA A 326 0.00 -6.95 11.35
N THR A 327 1.02 -6.33 10.74
CA THR A 327 0.89 -5.20 9.81
C THR A 327 1.65 -5.45 8.51
N ALA A 328 1.21 -4.82 7.42
CA ALA A 328 1.91 -4.86 6.13
C ALA A 328 3.30 -4.20 6.19
N GLU A 329 3.49 -3.23 7.11
CA GLU A 329 4.77 -2.57 7.37
C GLU A 329 5.77 -3.53 8.04
N LEU A 330 5.37 -4.19 9.14
CA LEU A 330 6.21 -5.22 9.77
C LEU A 330 6.49 -6.38 8.82
N ALA A 331 5.49 -6.80 8.03
CA ALA A 331 5.66 -7.82 6.99
C ALA A 331 6.62 -7.39 5.86
N ALA A 332 6.79 -6.08 5.62
CA ALA A 332 7.78 -5.57 4.66
C ALA A 332 9.21 -5.69 5.21
N GLN A 333 9.42 -5.42 6.51
CA GLN A 333 10.74 -5.53 7.15
C GLN A 333 11.32 -6.95 7.07
N TYR A 334 10.46 -7.97 7.05
CA TYR A 334 10.88 -9.38 6.94
C TYR A 334 11.12 -9.85 5.50
N THR A 335 10.88 -9.04 4.46
CA THR A 335 10.92 -9.51 3.05
C THR A 335 12.28 -10.04 2.59
N TRP A 336 13.39 -9.61 3.20
CA TRP A 336 14.74 -10.03 2.78
C TRP A 336 15.23 -11.28 3.55
N ILE A 337 14.54 -11.72 4.61
CA ILE A 337 15.00 -12.87 5.41
C ILE A 337 14.67 -14.21 4.74
N ALA A 338 13.49 -14.30 4.13
CA ALA A 338 12.99 -15.45 3.37
C ALA A 338 11.79 -15.01 2.51
N SER A 339 11.61 -15.64 1.35
CA SER A 339 10.44 -15.37 0.49
C SER A 339 9.16 -16.00 1.06
N PRO A 340 7.98 -15.34 0.98
CA PRO A 340 6.72 -15.94 1.42
C PRO A 340 6.32 -17.18 0.59
N ARG A 341 6.18 -18.33 1.25
CA ARG A 341 5.57 -19.55 0.68
C ARG A 341 4.06 -19.55 0.95
N GLN A 342 3.26 -20.01 0.00
CA GLN A 342 1.82 -20.23 0.22
C GLN A 342 1.61 -21.47 1.12
N ALA A 343 0.73 -21.34 2.10
CA ALA A 343 0.39 -22.38 3.07
C ALA A 343 -1.12 -22.43 3.30
N ASP A 344 -1.66 -23.61 3.60
CA ASP A 344 -3.06 -23.78 3.97
C ASP A 344 -3.29 -23.66 5.49
N ALA A 345 -4.56 -23.55 5.89
CA ALA A 345 -4.93 -23.36 7.30
C ALA A 345 -4.56 -24.58 8.18
N SER A 346 -4.54 -25.80 7.62
CA SER A 346 -4.12 -27.01 8.31
C SER A 346 -2.60 -27.04 8.57
N GLU A 347 -1.79 -26.60 7.60
CA GLU A 347 -0.35 -26.40 7.81
C GLU A 347 -0.09 -25.37 8.92
N LEU A 348 -0.77 -24.21 8.88
CA LEU A 348 -0.64 -23.20 9.94
C LEU A 348 -1.17 -23.67 11.31
N ALA A 349 -2.08 -24.63 11.36
CA ALA A 349 -2.56 -25.21 12.62
C ALA A 349 -1.54 -26.17 13.27
N SER A 350 -0.55 -26.67 12.51
CA SER A 350 0.48 -27.58 13.05
C SER A 350 1.55 -26.89 13.91
N TYR A 351 1.72 -25.56 13.77
CA TYR A 351 2.74 -24.79 14.50
C TYR A 351 2.21 -24.18 15.80
N THR A 352 3.04 -24.20 16.84
CA THR A 352 2.71 -23.59 18.14
C THR A 352 2.61 -22.07 18.00
N ASP A 353 1.44 -21.49 18.28
CA ASP A 353 1.23 -20.05 18.22
C ASP A 353 2.00 -19.31 19.32
N LYS A 354 2.62 -18.18 18.97
CA LYS A 354 3.37 -17.29 19.85
C LYS A 354 2.84 -15.84 19.82
N GLY A 355 1.71 -15.61 19.14
CA GLY A 355 1.13 -14.27 18.97
C GLY A 355 1.81 -13.45 17.88
N ASP A 356 1.69 -12.14 17.96
CA ASP A 356 2.27 -11.24 16.96
C ASP A 356 3.81 -11.15 17.09
N ALA A 357 4.49 -11.14 15.94
CA ALA A 357 5.93 -11.01 15.84
C ALA A 357 6.45 -9.66 16.38
N LYS A 358 7.67 -9.67 16.91
CA LYS A 358 8.45 -8.44 17.13
C LYS A 358 9.32 -8.16 15.92
N ARG A 359 9.88 -6.95 15.86
CA ARG A 359 10.75 -6.46 14.78
C ARG A 359 12.18 -7.01 14.87
N GLY A 360 12.34 -8.26 15.30
CA GLY A 360 13.66 -8.83 15.57
C GLY A 360 13.70 -10.36 15.56
N VAL A 361 14.92 -10.87 15.40
CA VAL A 361 15.24 -12.30 15.31
C VAL A 361 16.46 -12.60 16.17
N LYS A 362 16.57 -13.83 16.67
CA LYS A 362 17.81 -14.36 17.23
C LYS A 362 18.46 -15.35 16.26
N THR A 363 19.77 -15.33 16.14
CA THR A 363 20.51 -16.33 15.36
C THR A 363 20.64 -17.65 16.14
N ARG A 364 21.04 -18.74 15.48
CA ARG A 364 21.45 -19.98 16.19
C ARG A 364 22.63 -19.74 17.15
N SER A 365 23.47 -18.75 16.85
CA SER A 365 24.57 -18.27 17.71
C SER A 365 24.11 -17.41 18.90
N GLY A 366 22.81 -17.13 19.05
CA GLY A 366 22.23 -16.37 20.16
C GLY A 366 22.33 -14.84 20.03
N ILE A 367 22.83 -14.33 18.90
CA ILE A 367 22.92 -12.89 18.65
C ILE A 367 21.55 -12.39 18.20
N VAL A 368 21.06 -11.30 18.81
CA VAL A 368 19.78 -10.69 18.44
C VAL A 368 20.00 -9.51 17.50
N TYR A 369 19.20 -9.44 16.44
CA TYR A 369 19.15 -8.34 15.50
C TYR A 369 17.73 -7.79 15.39
N VAL A 370 17.62 -6.47 15.38
CA VAL A 370 16.44 -5.74 14.90
C VAL A 370 16.53 -5.64 13.38
N LEU A 371 15.40 -5.83 12.69
CA LEU A 371 15.28 -5.74 11.24
C LEU A 371 14.35 -4.57 10.90
N ASP A 372 14.91 -3.46 10.44
CA ASP A 372 14.14 -2.24 10.18
C ASP A 372 14.73 -1.44 9.01
N SER A 373 13.87 -0.76 8.25
CA SER A 373 14.24 0.08 7.10
C SER A 373 15.10 -0.65 6.05
N GLY A 374 14.96 -1.98 5.94
CA GLY A 374 15.78 -2.82 5.06
C GLY A 374 17.22 -3.08 5.56
N GLN A 375 17.52 -2.79 6.83
CA GLN A 375 18.84 -2.96 7.46
C GLN A 375 18.76 -3.87 8.69
N ARG A 376 19.91 -4.37 9.15
CA ARG A 376 20.03 -5.04 10.46
C ARG A 376 20.75 -4.14 11.47
N LEU A 377 20.22 -4.09 12.68
CA LEU A 377 20.81 -3.41 13.83
C LEU A 377 21.05 -4.44 14.94
N ARG A 378 22.31 -4.63 15.34
CA ARG A 378 22.70 -5.62 16.35
C ARG A 378 22.36 -5.12 17.75
N VAL A 379 21.66 -5.93 18.55
CA VAL A 379 21.45 -5.66 19.98
C VAL A 379 22.73 -6.03 20.74
N HIS A 380 23.14 -5.18 21.69
CA HIS A 380 24.35 -5.39 22.49
C HIS A 380 24.22 -6.61 23.42
N ASP A 381 23.13 -6.67 24.19
CA ASP A 381 22.93 -7.60 25.30
C ASP A 381 21.44 -7.81 25.63
N ILE A 382 21.15 -8.78 26.51
CA ILE A 382 19.78 -9.13 26.92
C ILE A 382 19.13 -8.01 27.77
N GLY A 383 19.92 -7.15 28.43
CA GLY A 383 19.42 -5.98 29.15
C GLY A 383 18.88 -4.92 28.18
N GLN A 384 19.58 -4.64 27.08
CA GLN A 384 19.05 -3.80 26.00
C GLN A 384 17.82 -4.43 25.34
N LEU A 385 17.74 -5.76 25.22
CA LEU A 385 16.52 -6.41 24.74
C LEU A 385 15.33 -6.22 25.71
N GLY A 386 15.61 -6.19 27.02
CA GLY A 386 14.66 -5.79 28.05
C GLY A 386 14.24 -4.32 27.95
N ASP A 387 15.11 -3.42 27.49
CA ASP A 387 14.73 -2.03 27.17
C ASP A 387 13.73 -1.94 26.01
N LEU A 388 13.83 -2.82 25.00
CA LEU A 388 12.82 -2.97 23.95
C LEU A 388 11.53 -3.68 24.46
N GLY A 389 11.52 -4.20 25.68
CA GLY A 389 10.40 -4.96 26.23
C GLY A 389 10.15 -6.30 25.51
N TRP A 390 11.20 -6.91 24.94
CA TRP A 390 11.11 -8.17 24.21
C TRP A 390 11.71 -9.32 25.05
N ASP A 391 11.04 -10.48 25.09
CA ASP A 391 11.62 -11.70 25.66
C ASP A 391 12.53 -12.39 24.64
N TYR A 392 13.78 -12.62 25.03
CA TYR A 392 14.77 -13.38 24.28
C TYR A 392 14.26 -14.76 23.85
N ASN A 393 13.51 -15.46 24.71
CA ASN A 393 13.03 -16.80 24.43
C ASN A 393 11.88 -16.80 23.42
N ALA A 394 10.98 -15.81 23.48
CA ALA A 394 9.89 -15.59 22.55
C ALA A 394 10.32 -15.14 21.13
N LEU A 395 11.56 -14.69 20.89
CA LEU A 395 12.00 -14.33 19.54
C LEU A 395 12.12 -15.56 18.59
N PRO A 396 11.76 -15.42 17.30
CA PRO A 396 11.98 -16.46 16.29
C PRO A 396 13.48 -16.65 15.99
N VAL A 397 13.88 -17.90 15.69
CA VAL A 397 15.26 -18.26 15.36
C VAL A 397 15.49 -18.20 13.85
N ALA A 398 16.48 -17.43 13.42
CA ALA A 398 16.97 -17.38 12.05
C ALA A 398 18.39 -17.95 11.93
N ASP A 399 18.83 -18.25 10.71
CA ASP A 399 20.23 -18.57 10.45
C ASP A 399 21.06 -17.30 10.25
N ASP A 400 22.33 -17.30 10.66
CA ASP A 400 23.24 -16.17 10.45
C ASP A 400 23.31 -15.76 8.96
N ALA A 401 23.20 -16.74 8.04
CA ALA A 401 23.14 -16.53 6.59
C ALA A 401 21.81 -15.93 6.07
N GLN A 402 20.71 -16.03 6.83
CA GLN A 402 19.47 -15.31 6.53
C GLN A 402 19.55 -13.86 7.01
N VAL A 403 20.13 -13.63 8.19
CA VAL A 403 20.35 -12.28 8.75
C VAL A 403 21.43 -11.52 7.98
N ALA A 404 22.38 -12.22 7.35
CA ALA A 404 23.39 -11.64 6.44
C ALA A 404 22.84 -11.10 5.10
N ARG A 405 21.53 -11.25 4.83
CA ARG A 405 20.87 -10.67 3.66
C ARG A 405 20.58 -9.17 3.82
N TYR A 406 20.63 -8.68 5.06
CA TYR A 406 20.43 -7.27 5.40
C TYR A 406 21.78 -6.55 5.52
N PRO A 407 21.95 -5.37 4.90
CA PRO A 407 23.04 -4.44 5.17
C PRO A 407 23.19 -4.16 6.67
N ASP A 408 24.43 -4.19 7.14
CA ASP A 408 24.76 -4.00 8.54
C ASP A 408 24.83 -2.51 8.90
N ALA A 409 23.92 -2.07 9.78
CA ALA A 409 23.91 -0.72 10.33
C ALA A 409 24.67 -0.62 11.67
N GLY A 410 25.38 -1.67 12.07
CA GLY A 410 26.14 -1.74 13.31
C GLY A 410 25.26 -2.06 14.52
N TYR A 411 25.65 -1.53 15.67
CA TYR A 411 24.90 -1.73 16.91
C TYR A 411 23.72 -0.75 17.04
N LEU A 412 22.61 -1.26 17.58
CA LEU A 412 21.49 -0.45 18.04
C LEU A 412 21.92 0.38 19.26
N ALA A 413 21.80 1.70 19.21
CA ALA A 413 21.91 2.54 20.39
C ALA A 413 20.62 2.47 21.23
N ARG A 414 20.70 2.70 22.55
CA ARG A 414 19.50 2.82 23.41
C ARG A 414 18.67 4.07 23.08
N VAL A 415 19.27 5.03 22.38
CA VAL A 415 18.61 6.24 21.88
C VAL A 415 18.40 6.11 20.38
N ILE A 416 17.18 6.35 19.92
CA ILE A 416 16.77 6.25 18.52
C ILE A 416 16.22 7.58 18.01
N THR A 417 16.26 7.75 16.69
CA THR A 417 15.75 8.92 15.97
C THR A 417 14.85 8.48 14.82
N ALA A 418 13.67 9.09 14.76
CA ALA A 418 12.75 9.03 13.63
C ALA A 418 12.09 10.41 13.49
N ASP A 419 12.01 10.91 12.26
CA ASP A 419 11.31 12.15 11.85
C ASP A 419 11.62 13.44 12.63
N GLY A 420 12.76 13.47 13.36
CA GLY A 420 13.31 14.66 14.01
C GLY A 420 13.60 14.45 15.50
N PRO A 421 12.58 14.25 16.36
CA PRO A 421 12.77 14.09 17.79
C PRO A 421 13.61 12.85 18.16
N THR A 422 14.31 12.94 19.28
CA THR A 422 15.24 11.92 19.78
C THR A 422 14.64 11.21 20.99
N TRP A 423 14.69 9.88 20.99
CA TRP A 423 13.95 9.05 21.94
C TRP A 423 14.83 8.02 22.63
N LEU A 424 14.87 8.03 23.96
CA LEU A 424 15.41 6.92 24.75
C LEU A 424 14.35 5.81 24.81
N VAL A 425 14.70 4.59 24.37
CA VAL A 425 13.84 3.41 24.55
C VAL A 425 14.24 2.71 25.84
N GLN A 426 13.26 2.48 26.72
CA GLN A 426 13.47 1.86 28.02
C GLN A 426 12.21 1.11 28.47
N SER A 427 12.37 -0.13 28.93
CA SER A 427 11.29 -1.01 29.42
C SER A 427 10.03 -1.03 28.54
N GLY A 428 10.18 -1.10 27.21
CA GLY A 428 9.08 -1.13 26.24
C GLY A 428 8.36 0.21 26.04
N SER A 429 8.96 1.33 26.47
CA SER A 429 8.43 2.69 26.31
C SER A 429 9.47 3.61 25.66
N ARG A 430 9.01 4.65 24.95
CA ARG A 430 9.83 5.73 24.38
C ARG A 430 9.74 6.99 25.25
N ARG A 431 10.87 7.61 25.57
CA ARG A 431 10.96 8.90 26.30
C ARG A 431 11.66 9.92 25.42
N GLU A 432 11.03 11.06 25.18
CA GLU A 432 11.65 12.13 24.40
C GLU A 432 12.84 12.74 25.17
N VAL A 433 13.97 12.95 24.50
CA VAL A 433 15.22 13.47 25.07
C VAL A 433 15.50 14.84 24.46
N VAL A 434 15.19 15.90 25.21
CA VAL A 434 15.36 17.31 24.79
C VAL A 434 16.81 17.78 24.77
N ASP A 435 17.73 17.01 25.35
CA ASP A 435 19.16 17.32 25.42
C ASP A 435 19.98 16.04 25.68
N LEU A 436 20.80 15.63 24.71
CA LEU A 436 21.62 14.41 24.82
C LEU A 436 22.71 14.49 25.90
N SER A 437 23.10 15.70 26.34
CA SER A 437 24.08 15.86 27.43
C SER A 437 23.55 15.36 28.79
N LEU A 438 22.24 15.15 28.90
CA LEU A 438 21.58 14.64 30.09
C LEU A 438 21.68 13.11 30.28
N LEU A 439 22.25 12.38 29.30
CA LEU A 439 22.33 10.91 29.30
C LEU A 439 23.62 10.33 29.92
N PRO A 440 24.84 10.88 29.67
CA PRO A 440 26.08 10.33 30.23
C PRO A 440 26.12 10.28 31.76
N ARG A 441 25.46 11.23 32.44
CA ARG A 441 25.27 11.24 33.92
C ARG A 441 24.50 10.03 34.47
N TYR A 442 23.83 9.26 33.61
CA TYR A 442 23.15 8.01 33.94
C TYR A 442 23.84 6.78 33.31
N GLY A 443 25.06 6.91 32.79
CA GLY A 443 25.80 5.85 32.12
C GLY A 443 25.28 5.51 30.71
N ILE A 444 24.38 6.31 30.14
CA ILE A 444 23.83 6.12 28.80
C ILE A 444 24.64 6.95 27.79
N PRO A 445 25.28 6.35 26.77
CA PRO A 445 25.99 7.11 25.74
C PRO A 445 25.08 8.05 24.97
N ALA A 446 25.60 9.22 24.59
CA ALA A 446 24.92 10.21 23.76
C ALA A 446 24.93 9.84 22.24
N THR A 447 24.96 8.55 21.92
CA THR A 447 24.92 8.03 20.55
C THR A 447 23.50 7.66 20.14
N THR A 448 23.16 7.83 18.86
CA THR A 448 21.82 7.57 18.32
C THR A 448 21.85 6.64 17.12
N SER A 449 20.85 5.76 17.01
CA SER A 449 20.54 5.06 15.75
C SER A 449 19.37 5.74 15.03
N ARG A 450 19.32 5.65 13.71
CA ARG A 450 18.13 6.01 12.92
C ARG A 450 17.27 4.76 12.73
N VAL A 451 15.95 4.89 12.88
CA VAL A 451 14.97 3.81 12.67
C VAL A 451 13.72 4.37 12.00
N SER A 452 12.83 3.48 11.53
CA SER A 452 11.54 3.88 10.96
C SER A 452 10.58 4.43 12.03
N ALA A 453 9.66 5.29 11.58
CA ALA A 453 8.49 5.69 12.37
C ALA A 453 7.62 4.49 12.79
N GLY A 454 7.60 3.40 11.99
CA GLY A 454 6.93 2.15 12.33
C GLY A 454 7.53 1.49 13.58
N MET A 455 8.87 1.40 13.65
CA MET A 455 9.55 0.92 14.84
C MET A 455 9.31 1.83 16.05
N LEU A 456 9.32 3.15 15.87
CA LEU A 456 9.05 4.07 16.97
C LEU A 456 7.60 3.96 17.49
N ALA A 457 6.63 3.66 16.61
CA ALA A 457 5.23 3.49 16.93
C ALA A 457 4.92 2.22 17.77
N ASP A 458 5.80 1.21 17.73
CA ASP A 458 5.70 0.01 18.56
C ASP A 458 5.84 0.31 20.08
N TYR A 459 6.31 1.51 20.46
CA TYR A 459 6.58 1.93 21.85
C TYR A 459 5.66 3.05 22.34
N LYS A 460 5.10 2.88 23.55
CA LYS A 460 4.29 3.90 24.23
C LYS A 460 5.14 5.07 24.71
N VAL A 461 4.64 6.30 24.60
CA VAL A 461 5.31 7.46 25.21
C VAL A 461 5.26 7.36 26.74
N ALA A 462 6.39 7.61 27.37
CA ALA A 462 6.57 7.78 28.81
C ALA A 462 7.22 9.15 29.10
N ALA A 463 7.17 9.59 30.36
CA ALA A 463 7.62 10.94 30.75
C ALA A 463 9.04 11.26 30.22
N PRO A 464 9.25 12.47 29.63
CA PRO A 464 10.47 12.83 28.91
C PRO A 464 11.70 12.94 29.81
N VAL A 465 12.89 12.87 29.20
CA VAL A 465 14.18 13.05 29.88
C VAL A 465 14.55 14.53 29.83
N THR A 466 14.15 15.28 30.85
CA THR A 466 14.33 16.72 30.98
C THR A 466 15.35 17.12 32.06
N ALA A 467 15.67 18.42 32.12
CA ALA A 467 16.36 19.08 33.22
C ALA A 467 15.49 20.23 33.76
N VAL A 468 15.98 20.96 34.78
CA VAL A 468 15.36 22.23 35.19
C VAL A 468 15.33 23.22 34.02
N GLY A 469 14.24 23.98 33.89
CA GLY A 469 14.02 24.88 32.76
C GLY A 469 12.54 25.00 32.35
N VAL A 470 12.31 25.67 31.23
CA VAL A 470 10.96 25.90 30.68
C VAL A 470 10.74 25.00 29.46
N TYR A 471 9.55 24.42 29.36
CA TYR A 471 9.12 23.56 28.27
C TYR A 471 7.79 24.03 27.68
N ARG A 472 7.57 23.76 26.39
CA ARG A 472 6.31 24.03 25.67
C ARG A 472 5.94 22.88 24.74
N ASP A 473 4.67 22.79 24.37
CA ASP A 473 4.26 22.16 23.10
C ASP A 473 3.99 23.24 22.03
N ALA A 474 3.72 22.79 20.79
CA ALA A 474 3.48 23.67 19.63
C ALA A 474 2.24 24.60 19.75
N THR A 475 1.36 24.39 20.74
CA THR A 475 0.21 25.25 21.04
C THR A 475 0.52 26.36 22.06
N LEU A 476 1.76 26.45 22.53
CA LEU A 476 2.32 27.44 23.45
C LEU A 476 1.84 27.47 24.93
N PRO A 477 1.25 26.42 25.55
CA PRO A 477 1.25 26.32 27.01
C PRO A 477 2.69 26.10 27.50
N TYR A 478 3.11 26.83 28.54
CA TYR A 478 4.47 26.72 29.10
C TYR A 478 4.43 26.04 30.47
N ARG A 479 5.34 25.08 30.69
CA ARG A 479 5.57 24.43 31.99
C ARG A 479 7.00 24.67 32.44
N LEU A 480 7.15 25.14 33.67
CA LEU A 480 8.41 25.36 34.35
C LEU A 480 8.72 24.13 35.21
N GLN A 481 9.85 23.48 34.98
CA GLN A 481 10.35 22.39 35.80
C GLN A 481 11.50 22.88 36.69
N THR A 482 11.38 22.61 37.99
CA THR A 482 12.32 22.97 39.05
C THR A 482 12.59 21.76 39.94
N ASP A 483 13.60 21.82 40.81
CA ASP A 483 13.85 20.76 41.80
C ASP A 483 12.72 20.66 42.85
N GLY A 484 11.89 21.70 42.98
CA GLY A 484 10.69 21.72 43.82
C GLY A 484 9.41 21.21 43.14
N GLY A 485 9.46 20.84 41.85
CA GLY A 485 8.32 20.34 41.08
C GLY A 485 8.11 21.03 39.73
N VAL A 486 7.01 20.66 39.06
CA VAL A 486 6.56 21.26 37.79
C VAL A 486 5.39 22.20 38.03
N TYR A 487 5.47 23.39 37.47
CA TYR A 487 4.47 24.44 37.58
C TYR A 487 4.03 24.95 36.20
N GLY A 488 2.77 25.34 36.08
CA GLY A 488 2.28 26.07 34.92
C GLY A 488 2.78 27.50 34.96
N VAL A 489 3.22 28.05 33.83
CA VAL A 489 3.60 29.47 33.76
C VAL A 489 2.32 30.32 33.59
N PRO A 490 2.15 31.44 34.31
CA PRO A 490 0.97 32.30 34.16
C PRO A 490 0.81 32.85 32.74
N ASP A 491 -0.44 33.02 32.28
CA ASP A 491 -0.74 33.66 30.98
C ASP A 491 -0.13 35.07 30.85
N ALA A 492 -0.08 35.83 31.96
CA ALA A 492 0.54 37.16 32.02
C ALA A 492 2.07 37.12 31.78
N ALA A 493 2.72 35.97 31.93
CA ALA A 493 4.14 35.76 31.61
C ALA A 493 4.37 35.46 30.11
N SER A 494 3.33 35.50 29.28
CA SER A 494 3.49 35.43 27.82
C SER A 494 4.40 36.55 27.30
N GLY A 495 5.25 36.22 26.32
CA GLY A 495 6.25 37.13 25.72
C GLY A 495 7.49 37.44 26.56
N THR A 496 7.49 37.12 27.86
CA THR A 496 8.63 37.31 28.77
C THR A 496 9.87 36.53 28.32
N ALA A 497 11.03 36.81 28.92
CA ALA A 497 12.22 35.98 28.71
C ALA A 497 12.02 34.51 29.14
N ILE A 498 11.12 34.25 30.11
CA ILE A 498 10.75 32.91 30.57
C ILE A 498 10.07 32.12 29.44
N ALA A 499 9.12 32.75 28.72
CA ALA A 499 8.49 32.14 27.54
C ALA A 499 9.49 31.95 26.38
N ARG A 500 10.45 32.87 26.22
CA ARG A 500 11.47 32.83 25.16
C ARG A 500 12.58 31.78 25.37
N SER A 501 12.79 31.29 26.60
CA SER A 501 13.77 30.23 26.90
C SER A 501 13.20 28.80 26.80
N ALA A 502 11.91 28.66 26.44
CA ALA A 502 11.22 27.38 26.42
C ALA A 502 11.74 26.42 25.35
N ARG A 503 12.14 25.21 25.77
CA ARG A 503 12.44 24.10 24.85
C ARG A 503 11.15 23.40 24.42
N GLU A 504 11.11 22.93 23.18
CA GLU A 504 9.95 22.26 22.61
C GLU A 504 9.94 20.76 22.97
N LEU A 505 8.74 20.23 23.19
CA LEU A 505 8.43 18.81 23.35
C LEU A 505 7.30 18.44 22.39
N THR A 506 7.25 17.18 21.96
CA THR A 506 6.03 16.64 21.34
C THR A 506 4.83 16.75 22.29
N ALA A 507 3.62 16.95 21.76
CA ALA A 507 2.41 17.07 22.56
C ALA A 507 2.17 15.84 23.46
N GLU A 508 2.56 14.64 23.01
CA GLU A 508 2.48 13.40 23.80
C GLU A 508 3.39 13.44 25.04
N SER A 509 4.65 13.88 24.88
CA SER A 509 5.61 13.96 25.99
C SER A 509 5.35 15.16 26.90
N PHE A 510 4.92 16.30 26.34
CA PHE A 510 4.52 17.46 27.12
C PHE A 510 3.30 17.17 28.01
N ALA A 511 2.32 16.40 27.54
CA ALA A 511 1.20 15.96 28.35
C ALA A 511 1.65 15.26 29.65
N LEU A 512 2.66 14.39 29.55
CA LEU A 512 3.22 13.59 30.65
C LEU A 512 4.15 14.35 31.61
N LEU A 513 4.28 15.67 31.48
CA LEU A 513 4.99 16.54 32.42
C LEU A 513 4.00 17.40 33.24
N PRO A 514 3.05 16.83 34.01
CA PRO A 514 1.92 17.58 34.58
C PRO A 514 2.36 18.67 35.57
N ALA A 515 1.79 19.86 35.43
CA ALA A 515 1.95 20.94 36.40
C ALA A 515 1.08 20.68 37.65
N ALA A 516 1.66 20.85 38.85
CA ALA A 516 0.93 20.71 40.11
C ALA A 516 0.03 21.92 40.40
N SER A 517 0.47 23.12 40.01
CA SER A 517 -0.27 24.38 40.09
C SER A 517 0.32 25.39 39.10
N THR A 518 -0.35 26.52 38.88
CA THR A 518 0.26 27.68 38.22
C THR A 518 1.22 28.37 39.19
N MET A 519 2.42 28.71 38.72
CA MET A 519 3.47 29.38 39.49
C MET A 519 3.01 30.80 39.89
N PRO A 520 2.91 31.13 41.19
CA PRO A 520 2.45 32.45 41.63
C PRO A 520 3.39 33.57 41.16
N THR A 521 2.87 34.79 40.95
CA THR A 521 3.66 35.96 40.54
C THR A 521 4.60 36.48 41.64
N ARG A 522 4.33 36.10 42.90
CA ARG A 522 5.13 36.40 44.11
C ARG A 522 5.34 35.10 44.90
N ILE A 523 6.58 34.65 45.10
CA ILE A 523 6.91 33.40 45.78
C ILE A 523 7.96 33.57 46.88
N THR A 524 7.94 32.70 47.89
CA THR A 524 9.04 32.51 48.83
C THR A 524 9.48 31.04 48.77
N SER A 525 10.76 30.78 48.52
CA SER A 525 11.34 29.44 48.36
C SER A 525 12.57 29.31 49.24
N GLY A 526 12.46 28.55 50.33
CA GLY A 526 13.41 28.65 51.44
C GLY A 526 13.32 30.04 52.08
N GLU A 527 14.45 30.69 52.34
CA GLU A 527 14.53 32.03 52.95
C GLU A 527 14.50 33.19 51.94
N ARG A 528 14.36 32.91 50.64
CA ARG A 528 14.45 33.92 49.56
C ARG A 528 13.11 34.13 48.88
N SER A 529 12.75 35.39 48.67
CA SER A 529 11.50 35.80 48.04
C SER A 529 11.75 36.41 46.67
N TYR A 530 10.84 36.15 45.73
CA TYR A 530 10.99 36.53 44.33
C TYR A 530 9.66 37.04 43.75
N ILE A 531 9.74 38.05 42.90
CA ILE A 531 8.63 38.59 42.11
C ILE A 531 8.93 38.44 40.62
N MET A 532 7.93 38.08 39.82
CA MET A 532 8.10 37.83 38.38
C MET A 532 8.06 39.14 37.58
N VAL A 533 9.07 39.34 36.72
CA VAL A 533 9.29 40.53 35.88
C VAL A 533 9.49 40.13 34.41
N ASP A 534 9.41 41.07 33.48
CA ASP A 534 9.44 40.76 32.03
C ASP A 534 10.71 40.01 31.56
N ASP A 535 11.84 40.30 32.21
CA ASP A 535 13.13 39.64 31.95
C ASP A 535 13.31 38.28 32.67
N GLY A 536 12.45 37.91 33.63
CA GLY A 536 12.64 36.73 34.48
C GLY A 536 12.14 36.89 35.91
N TRP A 537 12.97 36.59 36.90
CA TRP A 537 12.64 36.70 38.32
C TRP A 537 13.56 37.68 39.05
N LEU A 538 12.97 38.60 39.80
CA LEU A 538 13.69 39.54 40.66
C LEU A 538 13.67 39.01 42.10
N GLU A 539 14.83 38.80 42.71
CA GLU A 539 14.89 38.53 44.16
C GLU A 539 14.65 39.83 44.94
N VAL A 540 13.72 39.79 45.89
CA VAL A 540 13.27 40.92 46.71
C VAL A 540 13.14 40.53 48.17
N ASN A 541 13.19 41.51 49.07
CA ASN A 541 12.75 41.33 50.45
C ASN A 541 11.22 41.45 50.53
N ALA A 542 10.53 40.39 50.95
CA ALA A 542 9.07 40.40 51.06
C ALA A 542 8.54 41.40 52.10
N ALA A 543 9.34 41.81 53.10
CA ALA A 543 8.96 42.81 54.08
C ALA A 543 8.94 44.25 53.54
N ASP A 544 9.48 44.51 52.34
CA ASP A 544 9.36 45.81 51.68
C ASP A 544 7.95 46.02 51.07
N TYR A 545 7.19 44.93 50.85
CA TYR A 545 5.87 44.92 50.23
C TYR A 545 4.72 44.92 51.28
N PRO A 546 3.54 45.49 50.95
CA PRO A 546 2.35 45.43 51.82
C PRO A 546 1.95 44.02 52.24
N SER A 547 1.51 43.86 53.49
CA SER A 547 0.96 42.60 54.02
C SER A 547 -0.34 42.15 53.32
N THR A 548 -1.01 43.05 52.60
CA THR A 548 -2.13 42.75 51.70
C THR A 548 -1.71 42.03 50.40
N LEU A 549 -0.41 41.97 50.11
CA LEU A 549 0.17 41.34 48.91
C LEU A 549 1.08 40.16 49.29
N PRO A 550 0.53 39.08 49.85
CA PRO A 550 1.33 37.95 50.31
C PRO A 550 2.13 37.31 49.17
N PHE A 551 3.33 36.86 49.54
CA PHE A 551 4.17 35.96 48.74
C PHE A 551 3.77 34.53 49.07
N THR A 552 3.64 33.67 48.06
CA THR A 552 3.26 32.26 48.27
C THR A 552 4.48 31.43 48.64
N THR A 553 4.49 30.84 49.84
CA THR A 553 5.55 29.91 50.25
C THR A 553 5.47 28.61 49.45
N LEU A 554 6.59 28.23 48.82
CA LEU A 554 6.79 27.01 48.04
C LEU A 554 7.92 26.16 48.64
N PRO A 555 8.04 24.87 48.28
CA PRO A 555 9.16 24.02 48.71
C PRO A 555 10.53 24.63 48.37
N ALA A 556 11.56 24.35 49.18
CA ALA A 556 12.86 25.02 49.07
C ALA A 556 13.55 24.89 47.68
N GLY A 557 13.23 23.87 46.89
CA GLY A 557 13.71 23.70 45.52
C GLY A 557 12.90 24.41 44.43
N ALA A 558 11.79 25.08 44.75
CA ALA A 558 10.90 25.69 43.75
C ALA A 558 11.50 26.93 43.05
N ALA A 559 12.55 27.51 43.61
CA ALA A 559 13.36 28.53 42.95
C ALA A 559 14.57 27.98 42.15
N ALA A 560 14.81 26.66 42.16
CA ALA A 560 15.95 26.07 41.46
C ALA A 560 15.74 26.08 39.94
N GLY A 561 16.74 26.59 39.21
CA GLY A 561 16.68 26.75 37.75
C GLY A 561 15.88 27.97 37.26
N LEU A 562 15.38 28.84 38.16
CA LEU A 562 14.75 30.10 37.75
C LEU A 562 15.79 31.06 37.11
N PRO A 563 15.42 31.76 36.02
CA PRO A 563 16.24 32.84 35.47
C PRO A 563 16.15 34.08 36.38
N ILE A 564 17.03 34.15 37.39
CA ILE A 564 17.14 35.30 38.28
C ILE A 564 17.86 36.44 37.55
N VAL A 565 17.21 37.59 37.40
CA VAL A 565 17.73 38.75 36.64
C VAL A 565 18.40 39.81 37.51
N GLY A 566 18.30 39.66 38.82
CA GLY A 566 18.88 40.58 39.79
C GLY A 566 18.36 40.35 41.20
N ARG A 567 18.90 41.13 42.13
CA ARG A 567 18.50 41.17 43.53
C ARG A 567 18.35 42.63 43.96
N VAL A 568 17.28 42.93 44.67
CA VAL A 568 17.01 44.24 45.25
C VAL A 568 16.66 44.06 46.72
N ALA A 569 17.22 44.92 47.58
CA ALA A 569 16.95 44.94 49.01
C ALA A 569 16.71 46.40 49.42
N GLY A 570 15.54 46.69 50.00
CA GLY A 570 15.12 48.06 50.28
C GLY A 570 14.38 48.72 49.11
N PRO A 571 14.23 50.06 49.12
CA PRO A 571 13.26 50.76 48.28
C PRO A 571 13.54 50.65 46.78
N HIS A 572 12.49 50.47 45.98
CA HIS A 572 12.60 50.31 44.52
C HIS A 572 11.30 50.66 43.78
N PHE A 573 11.42 50.98 42.49
CA PHE A 573 10.26 51.29 41.64
C PHE A 573 9.76 50.07 40.87
N VAL A 574 8.45 49.88 40.84
CA VAL A 574 7.75 48.84 40.06
C VAL A 574 6.58 49.44 39.28
N ARG A 575 6.14 48.77 38.21
CA ARG A 575 4.83 48.97 37.57
C ARG A 575 4.32 47.64 37.01
N GLU A 576 3.01 47.47 36.87
CA GLU A 576 2.48 46.31 36.13
C GLU A 576 2.75 46.46 34.63
N ARG A 577 2.66 45.38 33.84
CA ARG A 577 3.01 45.45 32.39
C ARG A 577 2.01 46.28 31.60
N SER A 578 0.74 46.18 31.97
CA SER A 578 -0.40 46.85 31.34
C SER A 578 -0.71 48.26 31.85
N ASP A 579 0.00 48.73 32.90
CA ASP A 579 -0.15 50.06 33.49
C ASP A 579 1.17 50.86 33.40
N ASP A 580 1.06 52.16 33.10
CA ASP A 580 2.18 53.10 33.12
C ASP A 580 2.40 53.70 34.53
N GLN A 581 1.43 53.56 35.45
CA GLN A 581 1.57 54.04 36.83
C GLN A 581 2.72 53.33 37.55
N THR A 582 3.74 54.11 37.90
CA THR A 582 4.88 53.64 38.67
C THR A 582 4.60 53.76 40.18
N TYR A 583 5.04 52.77 40.94
CA TYR A 583 4.92 52.70 42.39
C TYR A 583 6.29 52.56 43.02
N LEU A 584 6.53 53.29 44.11
CA LEU A 584 7.62 53.04 45.04
C LEU A 584 7.20 51.92 46.01
N VAL A 585 7.94 50.82 46.01
CA VAL A 585 7.90 49.79 47.06
C VAL A 585 8.84 50.21 48.17
N SER A 586 8.35 50.31 49.41
CA SER A 586 9.19 50.64 50.57
C SER A 586 8.49 50.34 51.90
N TRP A 587 9.21 49.76 52.87
CA TRP A 587 8.77 49.65 54.28
C TRP A 587 7.37 49.04 54.49
N GLY A 588 6.96 48.09 53.65
CA GLY A 588 5.62 47.49 53.72
C GLY A 588 4.52 48.33 53.05
N THR A 589 4.89 49.25 52.15
CA THR A 589 3.97 50.14 51.44
C THR A 589 4.22 50.14 49.92
N LEU A 590 3.16 50.41 49.16
CA LEU A 590 3.20 50.72 47.73
C LEU A 590 2.63 52.13 47.57
N GLN A 591 3.47 53.06 47.15
CA GLN A 591 3.07 54.45 46.94
C GLN A 591 3.14 54.79 45.46
N ALA A 592 2.02 55.19 44.86
CA ALA A 592 2.01 55.71 43.49
C ALA A 592 2.86 56.99 43.42
N VAL A 593 3.74 57.08 42.42
CA VAL A 593 4.67 58.19 42.21
C VAL A 593 4.54 58.73 40.79
N SER A 594 4.64 60.05 40.61
CA SER A 594 4.83 60.64 39.29
C SER A 594 6.30 60.54 38.86
N ALA A 595 6.59 60.82 37.58
CA ALA A 595 7.96 60.90 37.07
C ALA A 595 8.80 61.98 37.79
N ALA A 596 8.17 63.04 38.30
CA ALA A 596 8.84 64.07 39.10
C ALA A 596 9.21 63.55 40.49
N ASP A 597 8.29 62.84 41.16
CA ASP A 597 8.54 62.22 42.47
C ASP A 597 9.62 61.13 42.37
N GLN A 598 9.58 60.31 41.32
CA GLN A 598 10.59 59.29 41.05
C GLN A 598 12.00 59.90 40.91
N ALA A 599 12.13 60.99 40.15
CA ALA A 599 13.39 61.71 39.98
C ALA A 599 13.86 62.35 41.30
N TRP A 600 12.94 62.93 42.09
CA TRP A 600 13.24 63.50 43.40
C TRP A 600 13.68 62.44 44.42
N VAL A 601 12.99 61.30 44.50
CA VAL A 601 13.35 60.18 45.38
C VAL A 601 14.71 59.59 44.99
N THR A 602 14.98 59.45 43.68
CA THR A 602 16.29 59.01 43.17
C THR A 602 17.41 59.98 43.61
N GLY A 603 17.23 61.28 43.39
CA GLY A 603 18.23 62.30 43.73
C GLY A 603 18.43 62.55 45.23
N THR A 604 17.39 62.34 46.04
CA THR A 604 17.39 62.64 47.49
C THR A 604 17.81 61.44 48.34
N TYR A 605 17.39 60.23 47.98
CA TYR A 605 17.57 59.02 48.78
C TYR A 605 18.45 57.94 48.11
N GLY A 606 18.96 58.20 46.89
CA GLY A 606 19.84 57.27 46.17
C GLY A 606 19.14 56.00 45.64
N VAL A 607 17.81 55.97 45.65
CA VAL A 607 17.01 54.86 45.09
C VAL A 607 17.31 54.73 43.60
N SER A 608 17.51 53.50 43.11
CA SER A 608 17.79 53.29 41.68
C SER A 608 16.62 53.76 40.81
N SER A 609 16.91 54.54 39.77
CA SER A 609 15.91 55.00 38.79
C SER A 609 15.33 53.88 37.92
N ARG A 610 15.83 52.64 38.00
CA ARG A 610 15.27 51.49 37.27
C ARG A 610 13.89 51.15 37.82
N VAL A 611 12.85 51.38 37.01
CA VAL A 611 11.53 50.77 37.20
C VAL A 611 11.57 49.33 36.73
N TRP A 612 11.03 48.41 37.53
CA TRP A 612 10.87 47.00 37.17
C TRP A 612 9.44 46.73 36.68
N PRO A 613 9.23 46.31 35.42
CA PRO A 613 7.93 45.86 34.94
C PRO A 613 7.63 44.48 35.54
N VAL A 614 6.76 44.44 36.56
CA VAL A 614 6.22 43.21 37.17
C VAL A 614 4.99 42.76 36.40
N LEU A 615 4.62 41.48 36.48
CA LEU A 615 3.42 40.99 35.79
C LEU A 615 2.12 41.64 36.31
N ASP A 616 1.10 41.66 35.47
CA ASP A 616 -0.23 42.13 35.85
C ASP A 616 -0.80 41.27 37.00
N GLY A 617 -1.40 41.91 38.00
CA GLY A 617 -1.81 41.30 39.28
C GLY A 617 -0.66 41.02 40.27
N ALA A 618 0.60 41.35 39.96
CA ALA A 618 1.71 41.19 40.89
C ALA A 618 1.75 42.27 41.99
N ILE A 619 1.04 43.38 41.84
CA ILE A 619 0.75 44.36 42.91
C ILE A 619 -0.75 44.59 43.19
N GLY A 620 -1.65 44.11 42.31
CA GLY A 620 -3.00 43.64 42.69
C GLY A 620 -4.15 44.67 42.78
N ASP A 621 -5.39 44.16 42.66
CA ASP A 621 -6.61 44.95 42.52
C ASP A 621 -7.17 45.51 43.86
N THR A 622 -7.29 46.84 43.98
CA THR A 622 -8.03 47.49 45.08
C THR A 622 -9.52 47.63 44.75
N ALA A 623 -10.35 46.69 45.23
CA ALA A 623 -11.75 46.56 44.82
C ALA A 623 -12.74 47.55 45.45
N SER A 624 -13.78 47.93 44.69
CA SER A 624 -15.01 48.59 45.15
C SER A 624 -16.26 47.75 44.81
N ALA A 625 -17.42 48.10 45.39
CA ALA A 625 -18.64 47.30 45.30
C ALA A 625 -19.47 47.58 44.01
N GLU A 626 -18.92 47.21 42.85
CA GLU A 626 -19.58 47.34 41.54
C GLU A 626 -20.75 46.33 41.32
N GLY A 627 -21.58 46.57 40.29
CA GLY A 627 -22.74 45.73 39.93
C GLY A 627 -24.02 46.52 39.56
N VAL A 628 -25.10 45.82 39.18
CA VAL A 628 -26.40 46.45 38.89
C VAL A 628 -27.21 46.66 40.17
N VAL A 629 -27.74 47.87 40.34
CA VAL A 629 -28.55 48.31 41.50
C VAL A 629 -29.77 49.14 41.05
N ARG A 630 -30.73 49.34 41.94
CA ARG A 630 -31.85 50.30 41.76
C ARG A 630 -31.90 51.32 42.89
N THR A 631 -32.45 52.50 42.64
CA THR A 631 -32.83 53.47 43.68
C THR A 631 -34.31 53.34 44.04
N ALA A 632 -34.72 53.92 45.18
CA ALA A 632 -36.09 53.80 45.69
C ALA A 632 -37.17 54.48 44.81
N ASP A 633 -36.76 55.36 43.90
CA ASP A 633 -37.59 55.95 42.84
C ASP A 633 -37.78 55.01 41.62
N GLY A 634 -37.14 53.84 41.64
CA GLY A 634 -37.19 52.84 40.58
C GLY A 634 -36.15 53.01 39.47
N ALA A 635 -35.31 54.05 39.47
CA ALA A 635 -34.23 54.15 38.49
C ALA A 635 -33.20 53.02 38.70
N ALA A 636 -32.56 52.54 37.63
CA ALA A 636 -31.58 51.46 37.66
C ALA A 636 -30.20 51.97 37.21
N TYR A 637 -29.13 51.46 37.84
CA TYR A 637 -27.75 51.89 37.59
C TYR A 637 -26.81 50.68 37.53
N LEU A 638 -25.79 50.77 36.67
CA LEU A 638 -24.60 49.92 36.69
C LEU A 638 -23.48 50.68 37.41
N LEU A 639 -23.05 50.16 38.56
CA LEU A 639 -21.89 50.64 39.30
C LEU A 639 -20.62 50.01 38.71
N ASP A 640 -19.59 50.82 38.49
CA ASP A 640 -18.34 50.49 37.79
C ASP A 640 -17.17 51.30 38.38
N GLY A 641 -16.33 50.67 39.20
CA GLY A 641 -15.25 51.33 39.95
C GLY A 641 -15.75 52.45 40.88
N SER A 642 -15.55 53.71 40.47
CA SER A 642 -16.02 54.93 41.16
C SER A 642 -17.18 55.64 40.43
N ARG A 643 -17.75 55.00 39.40
CA ARG A 643 -18.77 55.58 38.51
C ARG A 643 -20.08 54.82 38.59
N ALA A 644 -21.18 55.50 38.26
CA ALA A 644 -22.50 54.89 38.12
C ALA A 644 -23.13 55.34 36.80
N TYR A 645 -23.49 54.38 35.94
CA TYR A 645 -24.18 54.62 34.68
C TYR A 645 -25.67 54.33 34.82
N ARG A 646 -26.54 55.27 34.43
CA ARG A 646 -27.99 55.04 34.41
C ARG A 646 -28.35 54.06 33.31
N LEU A 647 -29.09 53.01 33.65
CA LEU A 647 -29.66 52.08 32.67
C LEU A 647 -30.95 52.69 32.11
N ARG A 648 -31.18 52.51 30.80
CA ARG A 648 -32.32 53.10 30.06
C ARG A 648 -33.66 52.53 30.50
N ASP A 649 -33.70 51.21 30.66
CA ASP A 649 -34.90 50.38 30.70
C ASP A 649 -34.59 49.02 31.35
N CYS A 650 -35.63 48.25 31.68
CA CYS A 650 -35.47 46.92 32.30
C CYS A 650 -34.95 45.85 31.32
N THR A 651 -35.02 46.07 30.01
CA THR A 651 -34.36 45.20 29.02
C THR A 651 -32.84 45.32 29.12
N GLN A 652 -32.30 46.52 29.28
CA GLN A 652 -30.86 46.73 29.53
C GLN A 652 -30.42 46.15 30.89
N VAL A 653 -31.29 46.12 31.90
CA VAL A 653 -31.03 45.41 33.17
C VAL A 653 -30.86 43.91 32.93
N ALA A 654 -31.76 43.29 32.14
CA ALA A 654 -31.68 41.88 31.76
C ALA A 654 -30.49 41.55 30.84
N ASP A 655 -30.10 42.47 29.95
CA ASP A 655 -28.89 42.32 29.14
C ASP A 655 -27.61 42.29 30.00
N TRP A 656 -27.62 43.00 31.13
CA TRP A 656 -26.58 42.95 32.16
C TRP A 656 -26.79 41.84 33.21
N GLY A 657 -27.63 40.84 32.94
CA GLY A 657 -27.83 39.66 33.78
C GLY A 657 -28.55 39.92 35.11
N GLY A 658 -29.08 41.13 35.32
CA GLY A 658 -29.93 41.46 36.46
C GLY A 658 -31.42 41.28 36.15
N ASP A 659 -32.24 41.15 37.17
CA ASP A 659 -33.70 41.29 37.06
C ASP A 659 -34.14 42.61 37.69
N CYS A 660 -34.98 43.36 36.97
CA CYS A 660 -35.53 44.62 37.45
C CYS A 660 -36.35 44.47 38.74
N ALA A 661 -37.05 43.34 38.93
CA ALA A 661 -37.90 43.13 40.10
C ALA A 661 -37.11 42.78 41.39
N THR A 662 -35.91 42.21 41.25
CA THR A 662 -35.09 41.73 42.39
C THR A 662 -33.72 42.39 42.55
N ALA A 663 -33.29 43.25 41.61
CA ALA A 663 -32.04 44.01 41.72
C ALA A 663 -31.96 44.83 43.03
N ARG A 664 -30.81 44.77 43.70
CA ARG A 664 -30.57 45.41 45.01
C ARG A 664 -30.93 46.89 44.98
N THR A 665 -31.84 47.30 45.86
CA THR A 665 -32.09 48.71 46.15
C THR A 665 -30.92 49.31 46.94
N VAL A 666 -30.48 50.50 46.55
CA VAL A 666 -29.52 51.35 47.27
C VAL A 666 -30.13 52.70 47.62
N THR A 667 -29.69 53.29 48.72
CA THR A 667 -30.07 54.65 49.13
C THR A 667 -29.40 55.72 48.27
N GLY A 668 -29.97 56.92 48.22
CA GLY A 668 -29.32 58.07 47.56
C GLY A 668 -27.92 58.36 48.11
N THR A 669 -27.71 58.16 49.41
CA THR A 669 -26.42 58.32 50.10
C THR A 669 -25.39 57.23 49.75
N GLU A 670 -25.83 56.04 49.33
CA GLU A 670 -24.95 55.02 48.75
C GLU A 670 -24.60 55.34 47.29
N LEU A 671 -25.58 55.76 46.47
CA LEU A 671 -25.34 56.11 45.07
C LEU A 671 -24.47 57.37 44.93
N ALA A 672 -24.60 58.35 45.84
CA ALA A 672 -23.79 59.57 45.87
C ALA A 672 -22.27 59.33 46.11
N LYS A 673 -21.86 58.10 46.41
CA LYS A 673 -20.44 57.69 46.46
C LYS A 673 -19.83 57.47 45.07
N TYR A 674 -20.66 57.49 44.02
CA TYR A 674 -20.26 57.24 42.64
C TYR A 674 -20.54 58.47 41.76
N ALA A 675 -19.62 58.78 40.86
CA ALA A 675 -19.83 59.83 39.86
C ALA A 675 -20.86 59.35 38.80
N ILE A 676 -21.95 60.10 38.61
CA ILE A 676 -22.98 59.78 37.61
C ILE A 676 -22.40 60.00 36.20
N ALA A 677 -22.08 58.92 35.50
CA ALA A 677 -21.40 58.93 34.20
C ALA A 677 -22.38 58.94 33.00
N GLY A 678 -23.58 59.48 33.22
CA GLY A 678 -24.65 59.55 32.21
C GLY A 678 -25.39 58.22 32.00
N THR A 679 -26.12 58.13 30.89
CA THR A 679 -26.88 56.92 30.50
C THR A 679 -25.97 55.92 29.78
N LEU A 680 -26.07 54.63 30.13
CA LEU A 680 -25.28 53.57 29.53
C LEU A 680 -25.69 53.31 28.08
N SER A 681 -24.72 53.30 27.16
CA SER A 681 -24.90 52.97 25.74
C SER A 681 -25.32 51.49 25.56
N TYR A 682 -25.67 51.10 24.33
CA TYR A 682 -25.88 49.68 24.00
C TYR A 682 -24.56 48.91 23.97
N LEU A 683 -23.50 49.54 23.47
CA LEU A 683 -22.15 48.99 23.45
C LEU A 683 -21.32 49.54 24.60
N VAL A 684 -20.40 48.73 25.11
CA VAL A 684 -19.41 49.17 26.11
C VAL A 684 -17.99 48.85 25.65
N ARG A 685 -17.04 49.67 26.08
CA ARG A 685 -15.62 49.56 25.73
C ARG A 685 -14.77 49.42 26.98
N THR A 686 -13.91 48.39 27.05
CA THR A 686 -12.99 48.17 28.18
C THR A 686 -11.68 48.97 28.00
N PRO A 687 -10.80 49.07 29.03
CA PRO A 687 -9.54 49.81 28.92
C PRO A 687 -8.60 49.26 27.82
N ALA A 688 -8.59 47.93 27.64
CA ALA A 688 -7.91 47.24 26.54
C ALA A 688 -8.48 47.54 25.13
N GLY A 689 -9.45 48.46 25.02
CA GLY A 689 -10.04 48.93 23.77
C GLY A 689 -11.13 48.04 23.19
N THR A 690 -11.31 46.82 23.70
CA THR A 690 -12.31 45.84 23.25
C THR A 690 -13.73 46.38 23.41
N ILE A 691 -14.53 46.30 22.35
CA ILE A 691 -15.95 46.65 22.35
C ILE A 691 -16.79 45.39 22.54
N TRP A 692 -17.81 45.50 23.39
CA TRP A 692 -18.74 44.45 23.75
C TRP A 692 -20.19 44.92 23.62
N LEU A 693 -21.07 44.02 23.22
CA LEU A 693 -22.52 44.11 23.36
C LEU A 693 -22.92 43.19 24.54
N PRO A 694 -23.28 43.75 25.71
CA PRO A 694 -24.02 43.01 26.73
C PRO A 694 -25.38 42.62 26.14
N GLN A 695 -25.74 41.34 26.16
CA GLN A 695 -27.01 40.86 25.68
C GLN A 695 -27.44 39.58 26.40
N SER A 696 -28.65 39.56 26.94
CA SER A 696 -29.24 38.40 27.65
C SER A 696 -28.31 37.78 28.71
N GLY A 697 -27.58 38.60 29.47
CA GLY A 697 -26.64 38.14 30.50
C GLY A 697 -25.31 37.59 29.97
N GLN A 698 -24.97 37.82 28.69
CA GLN A 698 -23.68 37.46 28.10
C GLN A 698 -22.97 38.67 27.51
N MET A 699 -21.64 38.67 27.56
CA MET A 699 -20.80 39.66 26.87
C MET A 699 -20.41 39.15 25.49
N ARG A 700 -20.97 39.77 24.44
CA ARG A 700 -20.74 39.41 23.04
C ARG A 700 -19.73 40.38 22.42
N GLN A 701 -18.53 39.91 22.05
CA GLN A 701 -17.52 40.82 21.48
C GLN A 701 -17.97 41.35 20.11
N VAL A 702 -17.77 42.65 19.88
CA VAL A 702 -18.09 43.34 18.61
C VAL A 702 -16.79 43.95 18.08
N LEU A 703 -16.33 43.52 16.90
CA LEU A 703 -15.16 44.12 16.25
C LEU A 703 -15.50 45.26 15.29
N ASP A 704 -16.75 45.32 14.82
CA ASP A 704 -17.20 46.29 13.83
C ASP A 704 -18.62 46.76 14.20
N PRO A 705 -18.75 47.83 15.01
CA PRO A 705 -20.04 48.34 15.44
C PRO A 705 -20.98 48.78 14.31
N SER A 706 -20.49 49.00 13.09
CA SER A 706 -21.32 49.47 11.97
C SER A 706 -22.37 48.44 11.56
N ILE A 707 -22.08 47.14 11.70
CA ILE A 707 -22.97 46.04 11.32
C ILE A 707 -24.21 45.93 12.22
N LEU A 708 -24.22 46.62 13.36
CA LEU A 708 -25.34 46.63 14.31
C LEU A 708 -26.38 47.71 14.01
N SER A 709 -26.07 48.65 13.09
CA SER A 709 -26.99 49.72 12.68
C SER A 709 -28.31 49.22 12.10
N ILE A 710 -28.29 48.10 11.37
CA ILE A 710 -29.49 47.43 10.82
C ILE A 710 -30.46 46.92 11.90
N TYR A 711 -29.97 46.73 13.13
CA TYR A 711 -30.75 46.34 14.30
C TYR A 711 -31.12 47.54 15.20
N GLY A 712 -30.90 48.77 14.72
CA GLY A 712 -31.19 50.01 15.46
C GLY A 712 -30.21 50.32 16.60
N ILE A 713 -29.10 49.57 16.73
CA ILE A 713 -28.10 49.76 17.78
C ILE A 713 -27.03 50.76 17.29
N PRO A 714 -26.84 51.92 17.96
CA PRO A 714 -25.81 52.88 17.60
C PRO A 714 -24.39 52.36 17.88
N SER A 715 -23.42 52.88 17.15
CA SER A 715 -21.99 52.60 17.35
C SER A 715 -21.35 53.30 18.55
N THR A 716 -22.11 54.07 19.32
CA THR A 716 -21.62 54.79 20.51
C THR A 716 -21.35 53.82 21.67
N THR A 717 -20.21 54.02 22.35
CA THR A 717 -19.77 53.15 23.45
C THR A 717 -19.64 53.90 24.77
N SER A 718 -20.10 53.31 25.87
CA SER A 718 -19.74 53.76 27.23
C SER A 718 -18.48 53.03 27.73
N ALA A 719 -17.56 53.73 28.38
CA ALA A 719 -16.27 53.14 28.78
C ALA A 719 -16.35 52.51 30.18
N VAL A 720 -16.31 51.18 30.29
CA VAL A 720 -16.42 50.42 31.56
C VAL A 720 -15.09 49.78 31.95
N SER A 721 -14.90 49.43 33.22
CA SER A 721 -13.73 48.67 33.68
C SER A 721 -13.69 47.24 33.13
N ALA A 722 -12.51 46.60 33.20
CA ALA A 722 -12.37 45.18 32.89
C ALA A 722 -13.10 44.30 33.94
N ALA A 723 -13.07 44.67 35.22
CA ALA A 723 -13.76 43.97 36.30
C ALA A 723 -15.28 43.95 36.08
N THR A 724 -15.89 45.11 35.83
CA THR A 724 -17.33 45.21 35.51
C THR A 724 -17.70 44.39 34.26
N ALA A 725 -16.84 44.36 33.23
CA ALA A 725 -17.09 43.56 32.03
C ALA A 725 -16.97 42.04 32.26
N ALA A 726 -16.08 41.60 33.16
CA ALA A 726 -15.83 40.18 33.45
C ALA A 726 -16.94 39.49 34.28
N ARG A 727 -17.93 40.25 34.77
CA ARG A 727 -19.05 39.75 35.59
C ARG A 727 -20.04 38.86 34.82
N LEU A 728 -20.03 38.95 33.49
CA LEU A 728 -20.92 38.18 32.62
C LEU A 728 -20.09 37.19 31.79
N PRO A 729 -20.57 35.94 31.61
CA PRO A 729 -19.89 34.98 30.74
C PRO A 729 -19.79 35.51 29.30
N VAL A 730 -18.66 35.24 28.65
CA VAL A 730 -18.46 35.58 27.25
C VAL A 730 -19.36 34.72 26.37
N GLY A 731 -20.17 35.38 25.54
CA GLY A 731 -21.10 34.76 24.61
C GLY A 731 -20.57 34.62 23.20
N LEU A 732 -21.42 34.14 22.29
CA LEU A 732 -21.14 34.15 20.84
C LEU A 732 -20.86 35.59 20.37
N PRO A 733 -19.68 35.91 19.80
CA PRO A 733 -19.39 37.27 19.33
C PRO A 733 -20.32 37.69 18.17
N VAL A 734 -20.39 39.00 17.91
CA VAL A 734 -21.11 39.55 16.76
C VAL A 734 -20.09 39.83 15.65
N LEU A 735 -20.15 39.04 14.59
CA LEU A 735 -19.17 39.01 13.50
C LEU A 735 -19.80 39.33 12.16
N ALA A 736 -19.04 40.03 11.31
CA ALA A 736 -19.28 40.05 9.87
C ALA A 736 -18.71 38.77 9.22
N ALA A 737 -18.93 38.58 7.92
CA ALA A 737 -18.21 37.54 7.19
C ALA A 737 -16.71 37.88 7.14
N GLY A 738 -15.84 36.94 7.53
CA GLY A 738 -14.39 37.20 7.62
C GLY A 738 -13.59 36.09 8.31
N VAL A 739 -12.26 36.21 8.29
CA VAL A 739 -11.35 35.31 9.00
C VAL A 739 -10.98 35.88 10.37
N TYR A 740 -11.05 35.05 11.39
CA TYR A 740 -10.87 35.40 12.79
C TYR A 740 -9.82 34.53 13.49
N SER A 741 -9.25 35.05 14.59
CA SER A 741 -8.27 34.35 15.45
C SER A 741 -8.32 34.88 16.88
N ASP A 742 -7.91 34.06 17.84
CA ASP A 742 -7.52 34.47 19.20
C ASP A 742 -6.17 35.21 19.28
N GLY A 743 -5.34 35.06 18.24
CA GLY A 743 -3.96 35.55 18.17
C GLY A 743 -2.90 34.43 18.20
N GLY A 744 -3.29 33.16 18.34
CA GLY A 744 -2.40 32.01 18.20
C GLY A 744 -2.26 31.56 16.74
N SER A 745 -2.15 30.25 16.51
CA SER A 745 -2.16 29.63 15.17
C SER A 745 -3.57 29.33 14.63
N GLY A 746 -4.57 29.18 15.51
CA GLY A 746 -5.94 28.87 15.12
C GLY A 746 -6.61 29.96 14.28
N ARG A 747 -7.27 29.57 13.19
CA ARG A 747 -8.03 30.45 12.29
C ARG A 747 -9.42 29.87 12.01
N VAL A 748 -10.43 30.72 12.04
CA VAL A 748 -11.82 30.38 11.66
C VAL A 748 -12.37 31.41 10.67
N LEU A 749 -12.86 30.95 9.53
CA LEU A 749 -13.66 31.74 8.60
C LEU A 749 -15.12 31.68 9.07
N ALA A 750 -15.69 32.81 9.50
CA ALA A 750 -17.12 32.92 9.77
C ALA A 750 -17.85 33.46 8.54
N THR A 751 -18.95 32.81 8.15
CA THR A 751 -19.74 33.12 6.95
C THR A 751 -21.25 33.01 7.24
N ALA A 752 -22.09 33.38 6.28
CA ALA A 752 -23.53 33.08 6.35
C ALA A 752 -23.86 31.57 6.22
N GLY A 753 -22.96 30.79 5.60
CA GLY A 753 -23.12 29.34 5.40
C GLY A 753 -22.60 28.48 6.56
N GLY A 754 -21.97 29.08 7.57
CA GLY A 754 -21.36 28.41 8.71
C GLY A 754 -19.98 28.99 9.08
N GLN A 755 -19.35 28.38 10.09
CA GLN A 755 -18.01 28.71 10.56
C GLN A 755 -17.04 27.58 10.24
N TYR A 756 -15.95 27.84 9.51
CA TYR A 756 -15.02 26.82 9.05
C TYR A 756 -13.63 27.02 9.64
N SER A 757 -13.00 25.96 10.15
CA SER A 757 -11.61 26.02 10.62
C SER A 757 -10.62 25.93 9.46
N LEU A 758 -9.51 26.68 9.54
CA LEU A 758 -8.46 26.67 8.53
C LEU A 758 -7.17 26.05 9.09
N THR A 759 -6.42 25.38 8.23
CA THR A 759 -5.08 24.87 8.55
C THR A 759 -4.03 25.98 8.47
N ALA A 760 -2.80 25.72 8.92
CA ALA A 760 -1.70 26.69 8.85
C ALA A 760 -1.34 27.06 7.40
N GLU A 761 -1.41 26.09 6.48
CA GLU A 761 -1.06 26.24 5.07
C GLU A 761 -2.12 27.04 4.30
N GLN A 762 -3.39 26.85 4.65
CA GLN A 762 -4.51 27.67 4.19
C GLN A 762 -4.42 29.11 4.74
N SER A 763 -3.80 29.31 5.90
CA SER A 763 -3.72 30.59 6.60
C SER A 763 -2.62 31.52 6.07
N THR A 764 -2.41 31.54 4.76
CA THR A 764 -1.31 32.24 4.06
C THR A 764 -1.81 33.40 3.17
N GLY A 765 -0.89 34.25 2.71
CA GLY A 765 -1.18 35.34 1.77
C GLY A 765 -2.24 36.34 2.26
N VAL A 766 -3.28 36.56 1.44
CA VAL A 766 -4.39 37.49 1.72
C VAL A 766 -5.23 37.04 2.93
N ILE A 767 -5.30 35.75 3.23
CA ILE A 767 -5.95 35.29 4.48
C ILE A 767 -5.17 35.79 5.69
N ALA A 768 -3.84 35.64 5.70
CA ALA A 768 -2.98 36.10 6.78
C ALA A 768 -3.08 37.62 7.01
N SER A 769 -3.20 38.42 5.95
CA SER A 769 -3.30 39.89 6.04
C SER A 769 -4.70 40.44 6.36
N LYS A 770 -5.73 39.58 6.44
CA LYS A 770 -7.12 39.96 6.73
C LYS A 770 -7.70 39.34 8.00
N VAL A 771 -6.88 38.64 8.80
CA VAL A 771 -7.29 38.08 10.10
C VAL A 771 -7.72 39.18 11.07
N ARG A 772 -8.95 39.11 11.58
CA ARG A 772 -9.47 39.98 12.65
C ARG A 772 -9.27 39.31 14.01
N LYS A 773 -8.59 39.97 14.96
CA LYS A 773 -8.30 39.40 16.29
C LYS A 773 -9.51 39.53 17.23
N LEU A 774 -9.97 38.40 17.76
CA LEU A 774 -10.90 38.28 18.89
C LEU A 774 -10.13 38.07 20.20
N THR A 775 -10.83 38.15 21.33
CA THR A 775 -10.28 37.61 22.59
C THR A 775 -10.25 36.08 22.51
N PRO A 776 -9.31 35.40 23.21
CA PRO A 776 -9.28 33.93 23.27
C PRO A 776 -10.59 33.32 23.82
N GLN A 777 -11.29 34.02 24.71
CA GLN A 777 -12.60 33.60 25.21
C GLN A 777 -13.67 33.68 24.12
N SER A 778 -13.80 34.80 23.41
CA SER A 778 -14.78 34.95 22.31
C SER A 778 -14.50 34.03 21.12
N PHE A 779 -13.22 33.71 20.85
CA PHE A 779 -12.84 32.77 19.79
C PHE A 779 -13.24 31.33 20.14
N LYS A 780 -13.06 30.91 21.41
CA LYS A 780 -13.50 29.59 21.91
C LYS A 780 -15.01 29.36 21.83
N MET A 781 -15.82 30.41 21.75
CA MET A 781 -17.28 30.31 21.59
C MET A 781 -17.72 30.01 20.14
N LEU A 782 -16.83 30.07 19.13
CA LEU A 782 -17.22 29.89 17.74
C LEU A 782 -17.57 28.42 17.40
N PRO A 783 -18.79 28.13 16.90
CA PRO A 783 -19.23 26.76 16.63
C PRO A 783 -18.68 26.28 15.28
N ILE A 784 -17.51 25.66 15.28
CA ILE A 784 -16.89 25.13 14.05
C ILE A 784 -17.83 24.09 13.41
N THR A 785 -18.31 24.40 12.21
CA THR A 785 -19.23 23.59 11.41
C THR A 785 -18.49 22.45 10.71
N ALA A 786 -17.33 22.73 10.12
CA ALA A 786 -16.44 21.77 9.46
C ALA A 786 -15.03 22.41 9.23
N PRO A 787 -14.00 21.63 8.86
CA PRO A 787 -12.80 22.18 8.24
C PRO A 787 -13.12 22.84 6.88
N LEU A 788 -12.43 23.92 6.54
CA LEU A 788 -12.54 24.57 5.23
C LEU A 788 -11.85 23.71 4.16
N ALA A 789 -12.55 23.40 3.07
CA ALA A 789 -11.94 22.70 1.94
C ALA A 789 -11.10 23.64 1.08
N SER A 790 -9.94 23.16 0.61
CA SER A 790 -9.08 23.89 -0.35
C SER A 790 -9.73 24.07 -1.74
N ARG A 791 -10.76 23.27 -2.03
CA ARG A 791 -11.66 23.39 -3.19
C ARG A 791 -13.10 23.14 -2.75
N MET A 792 -14.03 24.02 -3.12
CA MET A 792 -15.42 23.91 -2.67
C MET A 792 -16.45 24.35 -3.70
N LYS A 793 -17.69 23.86 -3.56
CA LYS A 793 -18.86 24.38 -4.26
C LYS A 793 -19.79 25.11 -3.28
N SER A 794 -20.29 26.27 -3.66
CA SER A 794 -21.25 27.07 -2.88
C SER A 794 -22.04 27.96 -3.84
N ASP A 795 -23.36 28.05 -3.65
CA ASP A 795 -24.28 28.78 -4.54
C ASP A 795 -24.13 28.41 -6.04
N GLY A 796 -23.92 27.12 -6.32
CA GLY A 796 -23.71 26.59 -7.68
C GLY A 796 -22.31 26.86 -8.28
N ARG A 797 -21.56 27.80 -7.69
CA ARG A 797 -20.21 28.21 -8.13
C ARG A 797 -19.15 27.29 -7.52
N SER A 798 -17.99 27.21 -8.18
CA SER A 798 -16.86 26.35 -7.79
C SER A 798 -15.62 27.21 -7.57
N PHE A 799 -14.94 26.99 -6.43
CA PHE A 799 -13.81 27.82 -5.99
C PHE A 799 -12.59 26.98 -5.60
N VAL A 800 -11.40 27.50 -5.89
CA VAL A 800 -10.10 26.98 -5.47
C VAL A 800 -9.41 28.04 -4.61
N LEU A 801 -8.82 27.62 -3.48
CA LEU A 801 -8.20 28.57 -2.56
C LEU A 801 -6.77 28.92 -2.97
N THR A 802 -6.50 30.21 -3.12
CA THR A 802 -5.19 30.77 -3.50
C THR A 802 -4.66 31.71 -2.42
N GLN A 803 -3.36 32.00 -2.46
CA GLN A 803 -2.75 33.03 -1.62
C GLN A 803 -3.30 34.45 -1.90
N GLU A 804 -4.01 34.67 -3.01
CA GLU A 804 -4.69 35.92 -3.33
C GLU A 804 -6.16 35.95 -2.86
N GLY A 805 -6.72 34.82 -2.44
CA GLY A 805 -8.15 34.63 -2.12
C GLY A 805 -8.80 33.50 -2.93
N TRP A 806 -10.12 33.52 -3.07
CA TRP A 806 -10.86 32.51 -3.87
C TRP A 806 -10.69 32.75 -5.37
N LEU A 807 -10.20 31.76 -6.10
CA LEU A 807 -10.28 31.73 -7.56
C LEU A 807 -11.52 30.94 -7.96
N GLU A 808 -12.46 31.59 -8.66
CA GLU A 808 -13.62 30.91 -9.25
C GLU A 808 -13.21 30.20 -10.55
N VAL A 809 -13.55 28.91 -10.67
CA VAL A 809 -13.15 28.04 -11.77
C VAL A 809 -14.24 27.02 -12.10
N PRO A 810 -14.37 26.53 -13.35
CA PRO A 810 -15.15 25.34 -13.67
C PRO A 810 -14.57 24.11 -12.94
N SER A 811 -15.42 23.35 -12.24
CA SER A 811 -14.97 22.12 -11.57
C SER A 811 -14.41 21.09 -12.54
N ALA A 812 -14.95 21.04 -13.76
CA ALA A 812 -14.45 20.22 -14.86
C ALA A 812 -12.94 20.44 -15.15
N THR A 813 -12.41 21.65 -14.95
CA THR A 813 -10.97 21.95 -15.16
C THR A 813 -10.06 21.20 -14.17
N TYR A 814 -10.57 20.85 -12.98
CA TYR A 814 -9.81 20.25 -11.87
C TYR A 814 -10.15 18.77 -11.59
N GLY A 815 -11.05 18.14 -12.37
CA GLY A 815 -11.43 16.74 -12.22
C GLY A 815 -12.94 16.50 -12.05
N GLY A 816 -13.75 17.54 -12.20
CA GLY A 816 -15.21 17.48 -12.03
C GLY A 816 -15.67 17.73 -10.59
N ASP A 817 -16.98 17.64 -10.36
CA ASP A 817 -17.59 17.99 -9.07
C ASP A 817 -17.11 17.11 -7.91
N ALA A 818 -16.74 15.86 -8.16
CA ALA A 818 -16.33 14.90 -7.13
C ALA A 818 -15.07 15.31 -6.33
N VAL A 819 -14.25 16.24 -6.85
CA VAL A 819 -13.05 16.73 -6.15
C VAL A 819 -13.27 18.04 -5.37
N PHE A 820 -14.49 18.59 -5.35
CA PHE A 820 -14.85 19.81 -4.62
C PHE A 820 -15.83 19.47 -3.48
N THR A 821 -15.63 20.03 -2.30
CA THR A 821 -16.58 19.87 -1.19
C THR A 821 -17.75 20.84 -1.34
N THR A 822 -18.98 20.35 -1.46
CA THR A 822 -20.17 21.22 -1.43
C THR A 822 -20.41 21.72 -0.01
N LEU A 823 -20.47 23.04 0.16
CA LEU A 823 -20.75 23.74 1.42
C LEU A 823 -22.06 24.55 1.32
N GLY A 824 -22.45 25.17 2.43
CA GLY A 824 -23.67 25.98 2.53
C GLY A 824 -23.68 27.22 1.62
N SER A 825 -24.85 27.85 1.50
CA SER A 825 -25.00 29.12 0.77
C SER A 825 -24.15 30.22 1.42
N GLY A 826 -23.47 31.04 0.61
CA GLY A 826 -22.58 32.10 1.10
C GLY A 826 -21.30 31.63 1.79
N ALA A 827 -20.92 30.35 1.73
CA ALA A 827 -19.71 29.82 2.38
C ALA A 827 -18.38 30.37 1.82
N TYR A 828 -18.39 31.05 0.68
CA TYR A 828 -17.24 31.79 0.14
C TYR A 828 -17.06 33.20 0.72
N ALA A 829 -18.08 33.76 1.38
CA ALA A 829 -18.03 35.13 1.90
C ALA A 829 -16.98 35.27 3.02
N GLY A 830 -16.33 36.42 3.10
CA GLY A 830 -15.32 36.72 4.14
C GLY A 830 -13.86 36.47 3.71
N ILE A 831 -13.63 35.73 2.63
CA ILE A 831 -12.37 35.72 1.86
C ILE A 831 -12.66 36.43 0.52
N PRO A 832 -11.79 37.36 0.05
CA PRO A 832 -12.02 38.05 -1.21
C PRO A 832 -11.93 37.09 -2.41
N LEU A 833 -12.65 37.43 -3.48
CA LEU A 833 -12.48 36.77 -4.77
C LEU A 833 -11.21 37.31 -5.43
N ALA A 834 -10.23 36.43 -5.65
CA ALA A 834 -8.97 36.73 -6.32
C ALA A 834 -9.15 36.86 -7.85
N GLY A 835 -10.16 36.20 -8.39
CA GLY A 835 -10.55 36.27 -9.80
C GLY A 835 -11.58 35.22 -10.18
N ASN A 836 -11.98 35.22 -11.44
CA ASN A 836 -12.72 34.16 -12.11
C ASN A 836 -11.93 33.79 -13.36
N GLU A 837 -11.52 32.52 -13.47
CA GLU A 837 -10.69 32.05 -14.57
C GLU A 837 -11.29 30.77 -15.20
N PRO A 838 -12.21 30.94 -16.18
CA PRO A 838 -12.91 29.82 -16.80
C PRO A 838 -12.12 29.13 -17.90
N ARG A 839 -10.97 29.69 -18.31
CA ARG A 839 -10.05 29.11 -19.29
C ARG A 839 -9.09 28.13 -18.60
N PRO A 840 -8.34 27.31 -19.36
CA PRO A 840 -7.10 26.73 -18.86
C PRO A 840 -6.18 27.81 -18.28
N HIS A 841 -5.47 27.51 -17.19
CA HIS A 841 -4.64 28.48 -16.48
C HIS A 841 -3.48 27.80 -15.74
N TYR A 842 -2.45 28.57 -15.40
CA TYR A 842 -1.31 28.05 -14.65
C TYR A 842 -1.52 28.16 -13.15
N VAL A 843 -1.11 27.13 -12.42
CA VAL A 843 -1.15 27.03 -10.97
C VAL A 843 0.19 26.52 -10.44
N ARG A 844 0.54 26.87 -9.20
CA ARG A 844 1.56 26.14 -8.42
C ARG A 844 1.15 26.07 -6.96
N ASP A 845 1.52 25.01 -6.27
CA ASP A 845 1.32 24.92 -4.82
C ASP A 845 2.21 25.95 -4.10
N ALA A 846 1.70 26.57 -3.04
CA ALA A 846 2.42 27.52 -2.21
C ALA A 846 3.80 27.01 -1.76
N GLY A 847 3.90 25.72 -1.40
CA GLY A 847 5.14 25.08 -0.97
C GLY A 847 6.06 24.61 -2.11
N SER A 848 5.70 24.83 -3.38
CA SER A 848 6.40 24.26 -4.54
C SER A 848 6.78 25.30 -5.60
N GLY A 849 7.95 25.11 -6.20
CA GLY A 849 8.35 25.80 -7.44
C GLY A 849 7.69 25.23 -8.70
N GLN A 850 7.06 24.05 -8.61
CA GLN A 850 6.50 23.36 -9.78
C GLN A 850 5.19 23.99 -10.25
N GLU A 851 5.19 24.48 -11.48
CA GLU A 851 4.02 25.01 -12.18
C GLU A 851 3.26 23.90 -12.94
N PHE A 852 1.94 24.03 -13.00
CA PHE A 852 1.07 23.15 -13.78
C PHE A 852 0.11 23.97 -14.63
N LEU A 853 -0.16 23.55 -15.85
CA LEU A 853 -1.32 23.99 -16.62
C LEU A 853 -2.51 23.09 -16.25
N VAL A 854 -3.56 23.66 -15.65
CA VAL A 854 -4.80 22.91 -15.39
C VAL A 854 -5.76 23.05 -16.57
N SER A 855 -6.22 21.92 -17.11
CA SER A 855 -7.08 21.85 -18.28
C SER A 855 -7.80 20.51 -18.36
N GLY A 856 -9.08 20.49 -18.75
CA GLY A 856 -9.83 19.27 -19.07
C GLY A 856 -9.96 18.23 -17.94
N GLY A 857 -9.67 18.60 -16.69
CA GLY A 857 -9.68 17.72 -15.52
C GLY A 857 -8.30 17.25 -15.05
N PHE A 858 -7.24 17.68 -15.73
CA PHE A 858 -5.86 17.25 -15.49
C PHE A 858 -4.95 18.44 -15.16
N ALA A 859 -3.88 18.16 -14.40
CA ALA A 859 -2.77 19.08 -14.19
C ALA A 859 -1.57 18.61 -15.04
N GLN A 860 -1.23 19.35 -16.10
CA GLN A 860 -0.05 19.10 -16.93
C GLN A 860 1.16 19.85 -16.39
N ILE A 861 2.32 19.18 -16.29
CA ILE A 861 3.57 19.78 -15.79
C ILE A 861 4.06 20.87 -16.75
N VAL A 862 4.45 22.03 -16.22
CA VAL A 862 5.13 23.10 -16.97
C VAL A 862 6.56 23.27 -16.42
N SER A 863 7.56 23.12 -17.27
CA SER A 863 8.99 23.13 -16.89
C SER A 863 9.51 24.49 -16.42
N GLY A 864 8.82 25.58 -16.76
CA GLY A 864 9.12 26.93 -16.27
C GLY A 864 8.65 28.04 -17.20
N ALA A 865 9.12 29.26 -16.94
CA ALA A 865 8.62 30.48 -17.57
C ALA A 865 8.73 30.51 -19.11
N ALA A 866 9.75 29.86 -19.70
CA ALA A 866 9.93 29.82 -21.15
C ALA A 866 8.84 28.96 -21.84
N GLU A 867 8.55 27.77 -21.29
CA GLU A 867 7.45 26.93 -21.78
C GLU A 867 6.10 27.60 -21.49
N ARG A 868 5.91 28.21 -20.32
CA ARG A 868 4.72 28.99 -19.99
C ARG A 868 4.46 30.09 -21.00
N ALA A 869 5.50 30.84 -21.42
CA ALA A 869 5.38 31.87 -22.45
C ALA A 869 5.01 31.27 -23.82
N ALA A 870 5.63 30.15 -24.22
CA ALA A 870 5.33 29.48 -25.49
C ALA A 870 3.90 28.94 -25.56
N ILE A 871 3.40 28.30 -24.50
CA ILE A 871 2.01 27.83 -24.41
C ILE A 871 1.03 29.03 -24.41
N SER A 872 1.34 30.08 -23.64
CA SER A 872 0.53 31.30 -23.60
C SER A 872 0.39 31.96 -24.98
N ALA A 873 1.50 32.09 -25.72
CA ALA A 873 1.51 32.65 -27.07
C ALA A 873 0.80 31.75 -28.10
N ARG A 874 0.91 30.43 -27.99
CA ARG A 874 0.33 29.47 -28.95
C ARG A 874 -1.15 29.20 -28.74
N TYR A 875 -1.63 29.22 -27.49
CA TYR A 875 -2.99 28.80 -27.12
C TYR A 875 -3.83 29.90 -26.44
N GLY A 876 -3.31 31.12 -26.30
CA GLY A 876 -4.03 32.24 -25.67
C GLY A 876 -4.25 32.11 -24.16
N VAL A 877 -3.52 31.20 -23.51
CA VAL A 877 -3.59 30.98 -22.05
C VAL A 877 -2.98 32.19 -21.32
N PRO A 878 -3.62 32.77 -20.29
CA PRO A 878 -3.05 33.88 -19.53
C PRO A 878 -1.74 33.48 -18.83
N PRO A 879 -0.63 34.24 -18.96
CA PRO A 879 0.68 33.85 -18.42
C PRO A 879 0.81 33.97 -16.88
N LYS A 880 -0.28 34.31 -16.18
CA LYS A 880 -0.33 34.38 -14.71
C LYS A 880 -0.31 32.97 -14.13
N VAL A 881 0.52 32.77 -13.10
CA VAL A 881 0.51 31.56 -12.26
C VAL A 881 -0.22 31.89 -10.96
N TRP A 882 -1.31 31.19 -10.69
CA TRP A 882 -2.02 31.31 -9.42
C TRP A 882 -1.35 30.43 -8.36
N VAL A 883 -0.95 31.03 -7.24
CA VAL A 883 -0.33 30.29 -6.12
C VAL A 883 -1.44 29.72 -5.24
N VAL A 884 -1.72 28.43 -5.39
CA VAL A 884 -2.78 27.72 -4.65
C VAL A 884 -2.27 27.29 -3.28
N VAL A 885 -3.16 27.20 -2.28
CA VAL A 885 -2.77 26.72 -0.93
C VAL A 885 -2.53 25.21 -0.95
N ALA A 886 -1.79 24.71 0.06
CA ALA A 886 -1.41 23.30 0.14
C ALA A 886 -2.63 22.36 0.00
N GLY A 887 -2.48 21.34 -0.83
CA GLY A 887 -3.53 20.34 -1.07
C GLY A 887 -4.68 20.82 -1.96
N ALA A 888 -4.67 22.03 -2.50
CA ALA A 888 -5.63 22.47 -3.53
C ALA A 888 -5.51 21.68 -4.85
N LEU A 889 -4.37 21.02 -5.10
CA LEU A 889 -4.17 20.07 -6.21
C LEU A 889 -4.35 18.59 -5.80
N SER A 890 -4.65 18.30 -4.52
CA SER A 890 -4.80 16.92 -4.03
C SER A 890 -5.96 16.21 -4.73
N GLY A 891 -5.70 15.05 -5.35
CA GLY A 891 -6.70 14.31 -6.11
C GLY A 891 -7.01 14.86 -7.52
N VAL A 892 -6.36 15.94 -7.98
CA VAL A 892 -6.33 16.27 -9.41
C VAL A 892 -5.40 15.27 -10.09
N THR A 893 -5.81 14.68 -11.22
CA THR A 893 -4.93 13.75 -11.94
C THR A 893 -3.80 14.54 -12.62
N ILE A 894 -2.56 14.32 -12.19
CA ILE A 894 -1.39 14.83 -12.89
C ILE A 894 -1.24 14.05 -14.20
N SER A 895 -1.20 14.77 -15.31
CA SER A 895 -0.93 14.21 -16.64
C SER A 895 0.55 14.43 -16.97
N TYR A 896 1.25 13.32 -17.17
CA TYR A 896 2.63 13.29 -17.67
C TYR A 896 2.60 13.05 -19.19
N ASP A 897 3.65 13.48 -19.89
CA ASP A 897 3.89 13.03 -21.26
C ASP A 897 4.12 11.52 -21.30
N LEU A 898 3.74 10.87 -22.40
CA LEU A 898 3.85 9.41 -22.58
C LEU A 898 5.25 8.87 -22.27
N LEU A 899 6.29 9.65 -22.62
CA LEU A 899 7.68 9.41 -22.25
C LEU A 899 8.22 10.66 -21.56
N ILE A 900 8.84 10.48 -20.40
CA ILE A 900 9.53 11.53 -19.64
C ILE A 900 10.98 11.13 -19.38
N LYS A 901 11.80 12.11 -19.00
CA LYS A 901 13.22 11.94 -18.66
C LYS A 901 13.47 12.44 -17.23
N SER A 902 14.34 11.80 -16.47
CA SER A 902 14.77 12.32 -15.16
C SER A 902 15.88 13.37 -15.30
N GLU A 903 16.20 14.05 -14.20
CA GLU A 903 17.42 14.85 -14.04
C GLU A 903 18.71 14.03 -14.26
N SER A 904 18.69 12.73 -13.90
CA SER A 904 19.77 11.75 -14.19
C SER A 904 19.83 11.32 -15.67
N GLY A 905 18.86 11.71 -16.51
CA GLY A 905 18.79 11.38 -17.93
C GLY A 905 18.14 10.03 -18.26
N GLU A 906 17.68 9.28 -17.25
CA GLU A 906 16.93 8.03 -17.42
C GLU A 906 15.56 8.31 -18.05
N VAL A 907 15.08 7.42 -18.93
CA VAL A 907 13.81 7.59 -19.66
C VAL A 907 12.75 6.63 -19.11
N PHE A 908 11.54 7.14 -18.90
CA PHE A 908 10.42 6.40 -18.32
C PHE A 908 9.18 6.48 -19.23
N LEU A 909 8.50 5.35 -19.43
CA LEU A 909 7.15 5.31 -20.00
C LEU A 909 6.14 5.59 -18.88
N MET A 910 5.17 6.45 -19.15
CA MET A 910 4.14 6.85 -18.18
C MET A 910 2.78 6.28 -18.54
N ASP A 911 2.18 5.54 -17.59
CA ASP A 911 0.80 5.08 -17.65
C ASP A 911 0.00 5.70 -16.50
N GLY A 912 -0.55 6.88 -16.76
CA GLY A 912 -1.14 7.74 -15.73
C GLY A 912 -0.13 8.08 -14.63
N GLY A 913 -0.39 7.60 -13.40
CA GLY A 913 0.50 7.78 -12.25
C GLY A 913 1.57 6.69 -12.08
N THR A 914 1.71 5.74 -13.02
CA THR A 914 2.73 4.67 -12.96
C THR A 914 3.86 4.95 -13.94
N ARG A 915 5.12 4.86 -13.48
CA ARG A 915 6.33 4.95 -14.31
C ARG A 915 6.90 3.56 -14.60
N TYR A 916 7.39 3.33 -15.81
CA TYR A 916 8.15 2.13 -16.16
C TYR A 916 9.52 2.52 -16.70
N ARG A 917 10.59 1.97 -16.10
CA ARG A 917 11.99 2.24 -16.51
C ARG A 917 12.26 1.63 -17.87
N THR A 918 12.57 2.45 -18.87
CA THR A 918 12.96 1.97 -20.20
C THR A 918 14.42 1.52 -20.23
N ALA A 919 14.84 0.88 -21.33
CA ALA A 919 16.26 0.62 -21.61
C ALA A 919 17.07 1.88 -22.04
N GLY A 920 16.50 3.08 -21.88
CA GLY A 920 17.09 4.35 -22.31
C GLY A 920 16.57 4.86 -23.66
N CYS A 921 17.29 5.80 -24.26
CA CYS A 921 16.83 6.60 -25.41
C CYS A 921 16.36 5.81 -26.65
N GLY A 922 16.79 4.56 -26.85
CA GLY A 922 16.33 3.74 -27.98
C GLY A 922 14.80 3.59 -28.00
N VAL A 923 14.20 3.35 -26.82
CA VAL A 923 12.75 3.22 -26.65
C VAL A 923 12.01 4.50 -27.02
N ALA A 924 12.64 5.68 -26.90
CA ALA A 924 12.00 6.92 -27.37
C ALA A 924 11.78 6.91 -28.89
N ALA A 925 12.76 6.43 -29.66
CA ALA A 925 12.65 6.30 -31.10
C ALA A 925 11.61 5.25 -31.51
N ASP A 926 11.48 4.14 -30.76
CA ASP A 926 10.43 3.14 -31.00
C ASP A 926 9.02 3.72 -30.86
N PHE A 927 8.81 4.65 -29.92
CA PHE A 927 7.58 5.43 -29.76
C PHE A 927 7.49 6.67 -30.68
N GLY A 928 8.43 6.85 -31.62
CA GLY A 928 8.45 7.97 -32.55
C GLY A 928 8.74 9.33 -31.90
N LYS A 929 9.53 9.35 -30.83
CA LYS A 929 9.93 10.56 -30.08
C LYS A 929 11.45 10.75 -30.13
N ASP A 930 11.90 12.00 -30.20
CA ASP A 930 13.31 12.33 -30.00
C ASP A 930 13.64 12.37 -28.50
N CYS A 931 14.67 11.64 -28.07
CA CYS A 931 15.13 11.58 -26.69
C CYS A 931 15.75 12.89 -26.15
N ALA A 932 16.14 13.81 -27.03
CA ALA A 932 16.56 15.16 -26.65
C ALA A 932 15.36 16.09 -26.39
N SER A 933 14.23 15.85 -27.07
CA SER A 933 12.97 16.60 -26.89
C SER A 933 12.12 16.20 -25.67
N LEU A 934 12.42 15.06 -25.01
CA LEU A 934 11.63 14.57 -23.88
C LEU A 934 11.67 15.51 -22.68
N ARG A 935 10.51 15.77 -22.07
CA ARG A 935 10.37 16.58 -20.85
C ARG A 935 11.22 16.00 -19.72
N VAL A 936 12.10 16.83 -19.18
CA VAL A 936 12.82 16.53 -17.93
C VAL A 936 11.89 16.76 -16.73
N VAL A 937 11.87 15.80 -15.80
CA VAL A 937 11.01 15.74 -14.63
C VAL A 937 11.89 15.51 -13.40
N MET A 938 11.66 16.29 -12.34
CA MET A 938 12.48 16.30 -11.14
C MET A 938 12.30 15.04 -10.29
N THR A 939 13.34 14.67 -9.54
CA THR A 939 13.38 13.50 -8.65
C THR A 939 12.22 13.50 -7.64
N ALA A 940 11.85 14.66 -7.11
CA ALA A 940 10.69 14.82 -6.22
C ALA A 940 9.34 14.56 -6.90
N GLN A 941 9.20 14.88 -8.19
CA GLN A 941 7.98 14.56 -8.97
C GLN A 941 7.93 13.08 -9.33
N LEU A 942 9.08 12.47 -9.67
CA LEU A 942 9.16 11.04 -9.88
C LEU A 942 8.77 10.28 -8.60
N ALA A 943 9.14 10.77 -7.41
CA ALA A 943 8.75 10.17 -6.13
C ALA A 943 7.23 10.13 -5.87
N THR A 944 6.41 10.95 -6.55
CA THR A 944 4.94 10.85 -6.46
C THR A 944 4.32 9.79 -7.37
N THR A 945 5.11 9.17 -8.26
CA THR A 945 4.65 8.13 -9.19
C THR A 945 4.90 6.73 -8.64
N ARG A 946 4.02 5.78 -8.97
CA ARG A 946 4.23 4.35 -8.66
C ARG A 946 5.32 3.79 -9.59
N ASP A 947 6.34 3.14 -9.03
CA ASP A 947 7.29 2.36 -9.84
C ASP A 947 6.61 1.07 -10.32
N GLY A 948 6.48 0.93 -11.64
CA GLY A 948 5.97 -0.26 -12.33
C GLY A 948 7.06 -1.27 -12.69
N GLY A 949 8.31 -1.04 -12.28
CA GLY A 949 9.47 -1.85 -12.65
C GLY A 949 10.09 -1.46 -13.99
N ALA A 950 10.76 -2.41 -14.62
CA ALA A 950 11.32 -2.25 -15.96
C ALA A 950 10.24 -2.46 -17.05
N LEU A 951 10.32 -1.68 -18.12
CA LEU A 951 9.51 -1.86 -19.32
C LEU A 951 10.02 -3.06 -20.12
N ALA A 952 9.14 -4.02 -20.43
CA ALA A 952 9.46 -5.13 -21.30
C ALA A 952 9.41 -4.72 -22.78
N GLY A 953 10.04 -5.50 -23.67
CA GLY A 953 10.05 -5.25 -25.11
C GLY A 953 8.68 -5.37 -25.82
N LEU A 954 7.66 -5.84 -25.10
CA LEU A 954 6.27 -5.89 -25.55
C LEU A 954 5.35 -5.25 -24.50
N LEU A 955 4.31 -4.57 -24.98
CA LEU A 955 3.21 -4.08 -24.16
C LEU A 955 2.04 -5.07 -24.22
N ARG A 956 1.21 -5.12 -23.17
CA ARG A 956 -0.03 -5.90 -23.16
C ARG A 956 -1.23 -5.02 -22.86
N SER A 957 -2.24 -5.08 -23.72
CA SER A 957 -3.49 -4.34 -23.54
C SER A 957 -4.44 -5.00 -22.53
N PRO A 958 -5.43 -4.28 -21.97
CA PRO A 958 -6.34 -4.83 -20.96
C PRO A 958 -7.23 -6.00 -21.44
N ASP A 959 -7.50 -6.06 -22.74
CA ASP A 959 -8.20 -7.15 -23.45
C ASP A 959 -7.28 -8.35 -23.82
N GLY A 960 -6.00 -8.25 -23.45
CA GLY A 960 -5.05 -9.36 -23.38
C GLY A 960 -4.11 -9.53 -24.57
N TYR A 961 -4.23 -8.73 -25.64
CA TYR A 961 -3.34 -8.78 -26.81
C TYR A 961 -1.94 -8.23 -26.50
N ALA A 962 -0.92 -8.75 -27.20
CA ALA A 962 0.47 -8.31 -27.08
C ALA A 962 0.85 -7.37 -28.24
N TRP A 963 1.61 -6.33 -27.95
CA TRP A 963 1.94 -5.24 -28.88
C TRP A 963 3.45 -4.97 -28.88
N LEU A 964 4.07 -5.05 -30.05
CA LEU A 964 5.38 -4.47 -30.31
C LEU A 964 5.21 -2.99 -30.65
N ILE A 965 6.01 -2.14 -30.02
CA ILE A 965 6.12 -0.72 -30.37
C ILE A 965 7.41 -0.54 -31.17
N GLN A 966 7.32 0.06 -32.36
CA GLN A 966 8.45 0.26 -33.26
C GLN A 966 8.19 1.42 -34.22
N SER A 967 9.17 2.31 -34.38
CA SER A 967 9.15 3.44 -35.33
C SER A 967 7.87 4.30 -35.29
N GLY A 968 7.33 4.56 -34.10
CA GLY A 968 6.09 5.33 -33.89
C GLY A 968 4.80 4.55 -34.14
N THR A 969 4.88 3.24 -34.37
CA THR A 969 3.72 2.37 -34.63
C THR A 969 3.60 1.25 -33.59
N ARG A 970 2.36 0.83 -33.31
CA ARG A 970 2.07 -0.39 -32.56
C ARG A 970 1.67 -1.49 -33.54
N ARG A 971 2.24 -2.68 -33.36
CA ARG A 971 1.94 -3.88 -34.16
C ARG A 971 1.52 -4.98 -33.20
N GLU A 972 0.38 -5.61 -33.46
CA GLU A 972 -0.02 -6.76 -32.65
C GLU A 972 0.89 -7.96 -32.92
N VAL A 973 1.14 -8.77 -31.91
CA VAL A 973 2.00 -9.95 -32.00
C VAL A 973 1.26 -11.15 -31.39
N PRO A 974 0.37 -11.83 -32.15
CA PRO A 974 -0.47 -12.91 -31.64
C PRO A 974 0.33 -14.10 -31.08
N ASP A 975 1.50 -14.40 -31.68
CA ASP A 975 2.51 -15.28 -31.12
C ASP A 975 3.83 -14.52 -30.90
N PRO A 976 4.12 -14.04 -29.68
CA PRO A 976 5.38 -13.37 -29.33
C PRO A 976 6.66 -14.13 -29.68
N ARG A 977 6.60 -15.45 -29.92
CA ARG A 977 7.78 -16.26 -30.26
C ARG A 977 8.34 -15.95 -31.65
N VAL A 978 7.56 -15.36 -32.56
CA VAL A 978 8.05 -14.93 -33.89
C VAL A 978 9.14 -13.84 -33.80
N LEU A 979 9.24 -13.16 -32.65
CA LEU A 979 10.22 -12.10 -32.41
C LEU A 979 11.56 -12.58 -31.84
N ALA A 980 11.64 -13.84 -31.40
CA ALA A 980 12.86 -14.39 -30.79
C ALA A 980 14.12 -14.29 -31.69
N PRO A 981 14.06 -14.46 -33.03
CA PRO A 981 15.22 -14.24 -33.91
C PRO A 981 15.77 -12.81 -33.90
N TYR A 982 14.96 -11.82 -33.46
CA TYR A 982 15.34 -10.41 -33.37
C TYR A 982 15.78 -10.01 -31.94
N GLY A 983 15.96 -10.99 -31.03
CA GLY A 983 16.37 -10.76 -29.64
C GLY A 983 15.27 -10.23 -28.71
N ILE A 984 14.05 -10.00 -29.21
CA ILE A 984 12.93 -9.49 -28.42
C ILE A 984 12.25 -10.68 -27.74
N GLY A 985 12.32 -10.72 -26.40
CA GLY A 985 11.71 -11.77 -25.59
C GLY A 985 10.19 -11.62 -25.42
N THR A 986 9.52 -12.72 -25.06
CA THR A 986 8.05 -12.78 -24.87
C THR A 986 7.54 -12.16 -23.57
N ALA A 987 8.37 -11.37 -22.87
CA ALA A 987 7.97 -10.68 -21.66
C ALA A 987 7.09 -9.47 -22.01
N THR A 988 6.01 -9.25 -21.27
CA THR A 988 5.07 -8.15 -21.52
C THR A 988 4.87 -7.27 -20.30
N THR A 989 4.84 -5.95 -20.50
CA THR A 989 4.33 -4.99 -19.50
C THR A 989 2.86 -4.70 -19.78
N SER A 990 1.96 -5.03 -18.85
CA SER A 990 0.56 -4.62 -18.93
C SER A 990 0.42 -3.11 -18.81
N VAL A 991 -0.28 -2.48 -19.75
CA VAL A 991 -0.53 -1.04 -19.83
C VAL A 991 -2.00 -0.74 -20.13
N SER A 992 -2.44 0.48 -19.85
CA SER A 992 -3.77 0.97 -20.20
C SER A 992 -3.98 1.10 -21.71
N ALA A 993 -5.25 1.12 -22.12
CA ALA A 993 -5.62 1.45 -23.50
C ALA A 993 -5.15 2.87 -23.90
N ASN A 994 -4.97 3.79 -22.95
CA ASN A 994 -4.57 5.17 -23.23
C ASN A 994 -3.10 5.28 -23.65
N VAL A 995 -2.21 4.42 -23.14
CA VAL A 995 -0.82 4.31 -23.61
C VAL A 995 -0.79 3.86 -25.07
N LEU A 996 -1.56 2.81 -25.40
CA LEU A 996 -1.59 2.24 -26.74
C LEU A 996 -2.34 3.12 -27.75
N ALA A 997 -3.36 3.87 -27.33
CA ALA A 997 -4.11 4.79 -28.19
C ALA A 997 -3.26 5.97 -28.72
N GLN A 998 -2.15 6.30 -28.05
CA GLN A 998 -1.21 7.34 -28.48
C GLN A 998 -0.20 6.86 -29.54
N VAL A 999 -0.25 5.57 -29.93
CA VAL A 999 0.63 4.98 -30.94
C VAL A 999 -0.21 4.38 -32.08
N SER A 1000 0.07 4.79 -33.32
CA SER A 1000 -0.72 4.40 -34.49
C SER A 1000 -0.62 2.90 -34.78
N LEU A 1001 -1.75 2.27 -35.12
CA LEU A 1001 -1.78 0.86 -35.50
C LEU A 1001 -1.10 0.64 -36.86
N ALA A 1002 -0.27 -0.39 -36.95
CA ALA A 1002 0.33 -0.88 -38.20
C ALA A 1002 0.20 -2.41 -38.30
N ALA A 1003 0.48 -2.95 -39.49
CA ALA A 1003 0.30 -4.37 -39.79
C ALA A 1003 1.00 -5.28 -38.74
N PRO A 1004 0.31 -6.32 -38.25
CA PRO A 1004 0.77 -7.14 -37.13
C PRO A 1004 2.03 -7.94 -37.49
N VAL A 1005 2.78 -8.36 -36.47
CA VAL A 1005 3.90 -9.29 -36.66
C VAL A 1005 3.38 -10.72 -36.47
N VAL A 1006 3.22 -11.40 -37.60
CA VAL A 1006 2.59 -12.72 -37.72
C VAL A 1006 3.51 -13.69 -38.48
N GLY A 1007 3.51 -14.95 -38.07
CA GLY A 1007 4.23 -16.04 -38.72
C GLY A 1007 3.30 -17.02 -39.44
N VAL A 1008 3.84 -18.18 -39.84
CA VAL A 1008 3.07 -19.29 -40.42
C VAL A 1008 2.04 -19.80 -39.40
N GLY A 1009 0.76 -19.84 -39.77
CA GLY A 1009 -0.32 -20.20 -38.86
C GLY A 1009 -1.71 -19.70 -39.29
N MET A 1010 -2.75 -20.19 -38.61
CA MET A 1010 -4.10 -19.62 -38.64
C MET A 1010 -4.27 -18.57 -37.55
N TYR A 1011 -5.04 -17.52 -37.85
CA TYR A 1011 -5.36 -16.40 -36.99
C TYR A 1011 -6.88 -16.19 -36.99
N ASP A 1012 -7.48 -15.94 -35.82
CA ASP A 1012 -8.93 -15.88 -35.61
C ASP A 1012 -9.26 -14.69 -34.69
N ASP A 1013 -10.09 -13.77 -35.19
CA ASP A 1013 -10.45 -12.53 -34.48
C ASP A 1013 -11.59 -12.68 -33.47
N LYS A 1014 -12.27 -13.83 -33.47
CA LYS A 1014 -13.48 -14.16 -32.70
C LYS A 1014 -14.70 -13.26 -32.95
N ALA A 1015 -14.66 -12.36 -33.93
CA ALA A 1015 -15.81 -11.54 -34.37
C ALA A 1015 -16.43 -12.07 -35.67
N GLY A 1016 -15.65 -12.70 -36.55
CA GLY A 1016 -16.14 -13.29 -37.79
C GLY A 1016 -15.05 -13.66 -38.80
N ASP A 1017 -13.79 -13.29 -38.57
CA ASP A 1017 -12.74 -13.36 -39.56
C ASP A 1017 -11.61 -14.30 -39.14
N VAL A 1018 -11.23 -15.20 -40.05
CA VAL A 1018 -10.15 -16.17 -39.87
C VAL A 1018 -9.28 -16.12 -41.11
N ARG A 1019 -7.99 -15.87 -40.93
CA ARG A 1019 -6.99 -15.79 -42.01
C ARG A 1019 -5.87 -16.80 -41.74
N VAL A 1020 -5.28 -17.36 -42.79
CA VAL A 1020 -4.15 -18.30 -42.69
C VAL A 1020 -2.96 -17.79 -43.48
N ILE A 1021 -1.77 -17.96 -42.90
CA ILE A 1021 -0.48 -17.64 -43.50
C ILE A 1021 0.27 -18.95 -43.67
N THR A 1022 0.57 -19.30 -44.93
CA THR A 1022 1.20 -20.57 -45.30
C THR A 1022 2.71 -20.56 -45.09
N GLY A 1023 3.34 -21.73 -45.09
CA GLY A 1023 4.81 -21.86 -45.05
C GLY A 1023 5.52 -21.32 -46.30
N ALA A 1024 4.77 -20.99 -47.36
CA ALA A 1024 5.22 -20.27 -48.54
C ALA A 1024 5.04 -18.73 -48.44
N GLY A 1025 4.56 -18.21 -47.31
CA GLY A 1025 4.27 -16.78 -47.10
C GLY A 1025 2.95 -16.30 -47.70
N ARG A 1026 2.25 -17.14 -48.45
CA ARG A 1026 0.95 -16.86 -49.09
C ARG A 1026 -0.18 -16.78 -48.06
N THR A 1027 -1.12 -15.85 -48.24
CA THR A 1027 -2.15 -15.50 -47.26
C THR A 1027 -3.57 -15.70 -47.80
N PHE A 1028 -4.44 -16.34 -47.03
CA PHE A 1028 -5.82 -16.65 -47.45
C PHE A 1028 -6.85 -16.38 -46.35
N THR A 1029 -8.05 -15.96 -46.75
CA THR A 1029 -9.23 -15.98 -45.89
C THR A 1029 -9.72 -17.43 -45.75
N VAL A 1030 -10.16 -17.84 -44.56
CA VAL A 1030 -10.79 -19.16 -44.36
C VAL A 1030 -12.31 -18.96 -44.34
N PRO A 1031 -13.06 -19.39 -45.38
CA PRO A 1031 -14.51 -19.16 -45.46
C PRO A 1031 -15.25 -19.82 -44.32
N ALA A 1032 -16.38 -19.25 -43.89
CA ALA A 1032 -17.21 -19.82 -42.81
C ALA A 1032 -17.59 -21.29 -43.06
N ALA A 1033 -17.89 -21.67 -44.31
CA ALA A 1033 -18.19 -23.04 -44.71
C ALA A 1033 -17.01 -24.02 -44.55
N SER A 1034 -15.76 -23.52 -44.47
CA SER A 1034 -14.54 -24.31 -44.26
C SER A 1034 -14.10 -24.39 -42.79
N ARG A 1035 -14.72 -23.64 -41.88
CA ARG A 1035 -14.41 -23.63 -40.43
C ARG A 1035 -15.14 -24.74 -39.69
N ILE A 1036 -15.03 -25.97 -40.19
CA ILE A 1036 -15.70 -27.16 -39.64
C ILE A 1036 -14.83 -27.89 -38.61
N GLY A 1037 -15.47 -28.52 -37.62
CA GLY A 1037 -14.79 -29.34 -36.60
C GLY A 1037 -13.82 -28.55 -35.73
N THR A 1038 -12.58 -29.04 -35.63
CA THR A 1038 -11.51 -28.49 -34.80
C THR A 1038 -10.46 -27.70 -35.59
N VAL A 1039 -10.65 -27.49 -36.91
CA VAL A 1039 -9.64 -26.86 -37.78
C VAL A 1039 -9.17 -25.47 -37.31
N THR A 1040 -10.05 -24.69 -36.68
CA THR A 1040 -9.73 -23.36 -36.09
C THR A 1040 -9.31 -23.41 -34.62
N ALA A 1041 -9.34 -24.58 -33.96
CA ALA A 1041 -9.11 -24.71 -32.52
C ALA A 1041 -7.68 -24.35 -32.08
N THR A 1042 -6.72 -24.38 -33.00
CA THR A 1042 -5.32 -23.97 -32.78
C THR A 1042 -5.00 -22.59 -33.37
N ALA A 1043 -5.99 -21.84 -33.86
CA ALA A 1043 -5.76 -20.51 -34.44
C ALA A 1043 -5.37 -19.49 -33.35
N TRP A 1044 -4.39 -18.66 -33.65
CA TRP A 1044 -3.94 -17.59 -32.76
C TRP A 1044 -5.01 -16.51 -32.66
N LYS A 1045 -5.36 -16.11 -31.43
CA LYS A 1045 -6.27 -14.99 -31.20
C LYS A 1045 -5.58 -13.69 -31.63
N ILE A 1046 -6.20 -12.95 -32.53
CA ILE A 1046 -5.78 -11.62 -32.99
C ILE A 1046 -6.92 -10.61 -32.74
N SER A 1047 -6.67 -9.30 -32.71
CA SER A 1047 -7.76 -8.31 -32.73
C SER A 1047 -8.29 -8.06 -34.15
N PRO A 1048 -9.59 -7.75 -34.32
CA PRO A 1048 -10.17 -7.48 -35.66
C PRO A 1048 -9.42 -6.37 -36.42
N ALA A 1049 -9.09 -5.27 -35.74
CA ALA A 1049 -8.37 -4.15 -36.36
C ALA A 1049 -6.96 -4.53 -36.86
N SER A 1050 -6.34 -5.57 -36.28
CA SER A 1050 -5.06 -6.11 -36.75
C SER A 1050 -5.22 -7.18 -37.82
N ILE A 1051 -6.27 -8.02 -37.76
CA ILE A 1051 -6.50 -9.04 -38.80
C ILE A 1051 -6.78 -8.39 -40.15
N ASP A 1052 -7.51 -7.26 -40.16
CA ASP A 1052 -7.80 -6.47 -41.36
C ASP A 1052 -6.57 -6.01 -42.13
N LEU A 1053 -5.45 -5.75 -41.43
CA LEU A 1053 -4.19 -5.33 -42.03
C LEU A 1053 -3.38 -6.49 -42.66
N ILE A 1054 -3.85 -7.73 -42.53
CA ILE A 1054 -3.29 -8.91 -43.22
C ILE A 1054 -4.01 -9.07 -44.56
N ALA A 1055 -3.44 -8.51 -45.63
CA ALA A 1055 -3.94 -8.69 -46.98
C ALA A 1055 -3.96 -10.18 -47.39
N THR A 1056 -4.97 -10.60 -48.16
CA THR A 1056 -5.17 -11.99 -48.61
C THR A 1056 -5.24 -12.10 -50.13
N GLU A 1057 -4.81 -13.23 -50.66
CA GLU A 1057 -4.88 -13.56 -52.10
C GLU A 1057 -6.27 -14.05 -52.54
N GLY A 1058 -7.15 -14.37 -51.57
CA GLY A 1058 -8.48 -14.91 -51.78
C GLY A 1058 -8.88 -15.89 -50.68
N ASP A 1059 -9.89 -16.70 -50.96
CA ASP A 1059 -10.32 -17.79 -50.09
C ASP A 1059 -9.36 -19.00 -50.17
N LEU A 1060 -9.16 -19.67 -49.02
CA LEU A 1060 -8.36 -20.88 -48.91
C LEU A 1060 -9.00 -22.02 -49.74
N PRO A 1061 -8.32 -22.56 -50.78
CA PRO A 1061 -8.84 -23.70 -51.53
C PRO A 1061 -8.98 -24.92 -50.62
N THR A 1062 -10.03 -25.73 -50.78
CA THR A 1062 -10.23 -26.93 -49.93
C THR A 1062 -9.51 -28.19 -50.44
N ARG A 1063 -8.87 -28.11 -51.62
CA ARG A 1063 -8.05 -29.14 -52.26
C ARG A 1063 -6.75 -28.49 -52.76
N ILE A 1064 -5.58 -28.91 -52.26
CA ILE A 1064 -4.29 -28.29 -52.61
C ILE A 1064 -3.24 -29.30 -53.04
N ASP A 1065 -2.33 -28.86 -53.91
CA ASP A 1065 -1.14 -29.58 -54.34
C ASP A 1065 0.11 -28.76 -53.98
N THR A 1066 1.06 -29.39 -53.28
CA THR A 1066 2.31 -28.76 -52.86
C THR A 1066 3.52 -29.21 -53.69
N GLY A 1067 3.33 -30.11 -54.66
CA GLY A 1067 4.39 -30.82 -55.37
C GLY A 1067 5.05 -31.95 -54.56
N ALA A 1068 4.97 -31.90 -53.22
CA ALA A 1068 5.39 -32.98 -52.31
C ALA A 1068 4.23 -33.91 -51.90
N GLY A 1069 2.98 -33.49 -52.14
CA GLY A 1069 1.77 -34.26 -51.86
C GLY A 1069 0.49 -33.48 -52.18
N ALA A 1070 -0.62 -34.20 -52.30
CA ALA A 1070 -1.95 -33.62 -52.45
C ALA A 1070 -2.69 -33.69 -51.10
N PHE A 1071 -3.43 -32.64 -50.76
CA PHE A 1071 -4.13 -32.53 -49.49
C PHE A 1071 -5.57 -32.08 -49.66
N VAL A 1072 -6.46 -32.59 -48.80
CA VAL A 1072 -7.87 -32.22 -48.71
C VAL A 1072 -8.14 -31.64 -47.32
N LEU A 1073 -8.87 -30.53 -47.26
CA LEU A 1073 -9.17 -29.87 -45.99
C LEU A 1073 -10.28 -30.63 -45.27
N THR A 1074 -10.02 -31.07 -44.05
CA THR A 1074 -10.98 -31.81 -43.21
C THR A 1074 -11.33 -31.03 -41.95
N ALA A 1075 -12.36 -31.51 -41.23
CA ALA A 1075 -12.72 -31.11 -39.88
C ALA A 1075 -11.57 -31.19 -38.85
N GLU A 1076 -10.48 -31.90 -39.15
CA GLU A 1076 -9.31 -32.08 -38.28
C GLU A 1076 -8.05 -31.35 -38.81
N GLY A 1077 -8.12 -30.72 -39.99
CA GLY A 1077 -6.97 -30.12 -40.69
C GLY A 1077 -6.71 -30.72 -42.07
N TRP A 1078 -5.51 -30.48 -42.62
CA TRP A 1078 -5.07 -31.06 -43.89
C TRP A 1078 -4.85 -32.56 -43.78
N LEU A 1079 -5.64 -33.35 -44.51
CA LEU A 1079 -5.38 -34.76 -44.73
C LEU A 1079 -4.54 -34.92 -46.00
N SER A 1080 -3.36 -35.54 -45.91
CA SER A 1080 -2.61 -35.96 -47.08
C SER A 1080 -3.28 -37.17 -47.73
N VAL A 1081 -3.55 -37.09 -49.04
CA VAL A 1081 -4.30 -38.10 -49.80
C VAL A 1081 -3.60 -38.47 -51.10
N ASN A 1082 -3.92 -39.64 -51.63
CA ASN A 1082 -3.59 -39.97 -53.02
C ASN A 1082 -4.51 -39.20 -53.97
N LYS A 1083 -3.91 -38.35 -54.81
CA LYS A 1083 -4.62 -37.48 -55.77
C LYS A 1083 -5.50 -38.25 -56.76
N ALA A 1084 -5.14 -39.49 -57.10
CA ALA A 1084 -5.91 -40.33 -58.02
C ALA A 1084 -7.27 -40.77 -57.43
N ASP A 1085 -7.38 -40.88 -56.10
CA ASP A 1085 -8.61 -41.35 -55.44
C ASP A 1085 -9.74 -40.32 -55.45
N TYR A 1086 -9.43 -39.08 -55.82
CA TYR A 1086 -10.34 -37.95 -55.97
C TYR A 1086 -10.59 -37.57 -57.45
N ALA A 1087 -10.16 -38.37 -58.42
CA ALA A 1087 -10.38 -38.08 -59.83
C ALA A 1087 -11.89 -37.95 -60.18
N PRO A 1088 -12.29 -37.00 -61.04
CA PRO A 1088 -11.48 -36.07 -61.84
C PRO A 1088 -11.25 -34.69 -61.17
N LEU A 1089 -11.39 -34.56 -59.84
CA LEU A 1089 -11.34 -33.27 -59.15
C LEU A 1089 -9.96 -32.59 -59.21
N THR A 1090 -9.98 -31.26 -59.31
CA THR A 1090 -8.78 -30.43 -59.39
C THR A 1090 -8.27 -30.00 -58.01
N PHE A 1091 -6.95 -29.90 -57.88
CA PHE A 1091 -6.24 -29.46 -56.67
C PHE A 1091 -5.45 -28.18 -57.00
N ALA A 1092 -5.57 -27.15 -56.16
CA ALA A 1092 -4.92 -25.86 -56.38
C ALA A 1092 -3.42 -25.90 -56.03
N ALA A 1093 -2.57 -25.45 -56.95
CA ALA A 1093 -1.13 -25.40 -56.70
C ALA A 1093 -0.78 -24.29 -55.70
N LEU A 1094 -0.41 -24.67 -54.47
CA LEU A 1094 0.12 -23.74 -53.47
C LEU A 1094 1.65 -23.76 -53.36
N GLY A 1095 2.30 -24.79 -53.94
CA GLY A 1095 3.76 -24.95 -53.93
C GLY A 1095 4.29 -25.56 -52.64
N ALA A 1096 5.63 -25.71 -52.57
CA ALA A 1096 6.29 -26.28 -51.41
C ALA A 1096 5.93 -25.50 -50.13
N ARG A 1097 5.65 -26.21 -49.03
CA ARG A 1097 5.18 -25.66 -47.74
C ARG A 1097 3.80 -24.99 -47.78
N GLY A 1098 3.05 -25.08 -48.89
CA GLY A 1098 1.70 -24.52 -49.02
C GLY A 1098 0.63 -25.16 -48.12
N SER A 1099 0.90 -26.34 -47.56
CA SER A 1099 0.05 -27.00 -46.56
C SER A 1099 0.39 -26.64 -45.10
N GLU A 1100 1.49 -25.92 -44.85
CA GLU A 1100 1.80 -25.44 -43.50
C GLU A 1100 0.89 -24.26 -43.11
N GLY A 1101 0.65 -24.07 -41.81
CA GLY A 1101 -0.16 -22.99 -41.25
C GLY A 1101 -1.54 -23.43 -40.78
N VAL A 1102 -2.12 -24.44 -41.43
CA VAL A 1102 -3.30 -25.19 -40.96
C VAL A 1102 -2.81 -26.45 -40.21
N PRO A 1103 -3.55 -26.98 -39.20
CA PRO A 1103 -3.26 -28.29 -38.62
C PRO A 1103 -3.15 -29.42 -39.65
N SER A 1104 -2.39 -30.46 -39.31
CA SER A 1104 -2.35 -31.71 -40.08
C SER A 1104 -3.30 -32.73 -39.47
N ALA A 1105 -4.18 -33.28 -40.29
CA ALA A 1105 -5.03 -34.43 -39.97
C ALA A 1105 -4.31 -35.78 -40.20
N GLY A 1106 -3.01 -35.75 -40.58
CA GLY A 1106 -2.22 -36.92 -40.92
C GLY A 1106 -2.29 -37.26 -42.41
N ALA A 1107 -2.27 -38.55 -42.72
CA ALA A 1107 -2.29 -39.05 -44.10
C ALA A 1107 -3.19 -40.29 -44.22
N GLU A 1108 -3.98 -40.36 -45.27
CA GLU A 1108 -4.69 -41.57 -45.69
C GLU A 1108 -4.53 -41.73 -47.21
N LEU A 1109 -3.45 -42.42 -47.59
CA LEU A 1109 -3.03 -42.64 -48.98
C LEU A 1109 -3.65 -43.91 -49.59
N ARG A 1110 -4.56 -44.55 -48.87
CA ARG A 1110 -5.34 -45.73 -49.28
C ARG A 1110 -6.79 -45.32 -49.53
N ALA A 1111 -7.58 -46.22 -50.10
CA ALA A 1111 -9.02 -46.05 -50.19
C ALA A 1111 -9.66 -45.75 -48.83
N HIS A 1112 -10.50 -44.72 -48.74
CA HIS A 1112 -11.09 -44.24 -47.49
C HIS A 1112 -12.46 -43.58 -47.68
N PHE A 1113 -13.23 -43.48 -46.58
CA PHE A 1113 -14.53 -42.82 -46.59
C PHE A 1113 -14.42 -41.32 -46.33
N VAL A 1114 -15.16 -40.52 -47.09
CA VAL A 1114 -15.21 -39.05 -46.97
C VAL A 1114 -16.63 -38.51 -47.21
N ARG A 1115 -17.03 -37.44 -46.52
CA ARG A 1115 -18.31 -36.74 -46.76
C ARG A 1115 -18.19 -35.24 -46.57
N GLU A 1116 -18.99 -34.48 -47.30
CA GLU A 1116 -19.15 -33.04 -47.07
C GLU A 1116 -19.97 -32.76 -45.80
N GLN A 1117 -19.74 -31.65 -45.11
CA GLN A 1117 -20.67 -31.11 -44.10
C GLN A 1117 -21.46 -29.92 -44.70
N PRO A 1118 -22.79 -29.86 -44.59
CA PRO A 1118 -23.72 -30.74 -43.86
C PRO A 1118 -24.33 -31.87 -44.72
N GLY A 1119 -23.53 -32.57 -45.54
CA GLY A 1119 -24.01 -33.64 -46.42
C GLY A 1119 -24.06 -35.01 -45.73
N ASP A 1120 -25.14 -35.76 -45.97
CA ASP A 1120 -25.28 -37.16 -45.55
C ASP A 1120 -24.60 -38.21 -46.45
N PRO A 1121 -24.49 -38.07 -47.79
CA PRO A 1121 -23.88 -39.13 -48.60
C PRO A 1121 -22.39 -39.25 -48.30
N VAL A 1122 -21.98 -40.46 -47.91
CA VAL A 1122 -20.58 -40.82 -47.71
C VAL A 1122 -20.05 -41.43 -48.99
N TYR A 1123 -18.90 -40.94 -49.44
CA TYR A 1123 -18.21 -41.43 -50.62
C TYR A 1123 -17.01 -42.28 -50.20
N LEU A 1124 -16.72 -43.33 -50.96
CA LEU A 1124 -15.44 -44.02 -50.99
C LEU A 1124 -14.56 -43.29 -52.02
N ALA A 1125 -13.43 -42.74 -51.58
CA ALA A 1125 -12.37 -42.26 -52.46
C ALA A 1125 -11.47 -43.45 -52.81
N SER A 1126 -11.49 -43.92 -54.06
CA SER A 1126 -10.74 -45.10 -54.53
C SER A 1126 -10.68 -45.13 -56.06
N GLY A 1127 -9.65 -44.52 -56.67
CA GLY A 1127 -9.59 -44.25 -58.12
C GLY A 1127 -10.66 -43.28 -58.63
N GLY A 1128 -11.31 -42.54 -57.73
CA GLY A 1128 -12.48 -41.69 -57.98
C GLY A 1128 -13.48 -41.78 -56.81
N LEU A 1129 -14.44 -40.86 -56.77
CA LEU A 1129 -15.46 -40.80 -55.71
C LEU A 1129 -16.69 -41.64 -56.05
N MET A 1130 -16.93 -42.70 -55.27
CA MET A 1130 -18.09 -43.60 -55.42
C MET A 1130 -19.00 -43.49 -54.19
N ASN A 1131 -20.33 -43.51 -54.35
CA ASN A 1131 -21.24 -43.48 -53.19
C ASN A 1131 -21.13 -44.79 -52.40
N ALA A 1132 -20.78 -44.71 -51.10
CA ALA A 1132 -20.53 -45.86 -50.23
C ALA A 1132 -21.79 -46.38 -49.51
N GLY A 1133 -22.94 -45.75 -49.70
CA GLY A 1133 -24.22 -46.20 -49.16
C GLY A 1133 -24.40 -46.01 -47.64
N ASP A 1134 -25.25 -46.86 -47.06
CA ASP A 1134 -25.59 -46.82 -45.63
C ASP A 1134 -24.45 -47.33 -44.72
N SER A 1135 -24.73 -47.48 -43.43
CA SER A 1135 -23.75 -47.98 -42.46
C SER A 1135 -23.41 -49.47 -42.64
N ALA A 1136 -24.33 -50.28 -43.15
CA ALA A 1136 -24.10 -51.70 -43.41
C ALA A 1136 -23.23 -51.91 -44.65
N ALA A 1137 -23.48 -51.17 -45.73
CA ALA A 1137 -22.64 -51.14 -46.92
C ALA A 1137 -21.20 -50.72 -46.58
N ARG A 1138 -21.02 -49.65 -45.80
CA ARG A 1138 -19.69 -49.20 -45.33
C ARG A 1138 -18.99 -50.21 -44.43
N ALA A 1139 -19.72 -50.87 -43.52
CA ALA A 1139 -19.15 -51.93 -42.68
C ALA A 1139 -18.68 -53.14 -43.53
N TRP A 1140 -19.45 -53.54 -44.54
CA TRP A 1140 -19.06 -54.59 -45.48
C TRP A 1140 -17.82 -54.19 -46.30
N ILE A 1141 -17.79 -52.99 -46.89
CA ILE A 1141 -16.62 -52.48 -47.62
C ILE A 1141 -15.37 -52.48 -46.73
N SER A 1142 -15.51 -52.06 -45.46
CA SER A 1142 -14.41 -52.05 -44.48
C SER A 1142 -13.86 -53.47 -44.23
N ALA A 1143 -14.75 -54.44 -44.03
CA ALA A 1143 -14.39 -55.83 -43.74
C ALA A 1143 -13.84 -56.59 -44.96
N THR A 1144 -14.34 -56.30 -46.17
CA THR A 1144 -13.95 -57.00 -47.41
C THR A 1144 -12.68 -56.43 -48.04
N TYR A 1145 -12.48 -55.11 -48.00
CA TYR A 1145 -11.38 -54.44 -48.69
C TYR A 1145 -10.35 -53.79 -47.76
N GLY A 1146 -10.51 -53.91 -46.44
CA GLY A 1146 -9.59 -53.32 -45.45
C GLY A 1146 -9.65 -51.78 -45.36
N VAL A 1147 -10.72 -51.18 -45.90
CA VAL A 1147 -10.94 -49.73 -45.86
C VAL A 1147 -11.14 -49.29 -44.40
N PRO A 1148 -10.44 -48.25 -43.92
CA PRO A 1148 -10.62 -47.74 -42.57
C PRO A 1148 -12.06 -47.24 -42.34
N ALA A 1149 -12.72 -47.70 -41.28
CA ALA A 1149 -14.10 -47.33 -40.96
C ALA A 1149 -14.29 -45.84 -40.55
N LYS A 1150 -13.20 -45.05 -40.46
CA LYS A 1150 -13.29 -43.61 -40.21
C LYS A 1150 -13.83 -42.90 -41.45
N VAL A 1151 -14.90 -42.12 -41.26
CA VAL A 1151 -15.40 -41.18 -42.27
C VAL A 1151 -14.78 -39.82 -42.03
N TRP A 1152 -13.95 -39.36 -42.96
CA TRP A 1152 -13.41 -38.00 -42.95
C TRP A 1152 -14.50 -37.00 -43.32
N ILE A 1153 -14.56 -35.87 -42.61
CA ILE A 1153 -15.56 -34.82 -42.85
C ILE A 1153 -14.85 -33.62 -43.49
N VAL A 1154 -15.35 -33.15 -44.64
CA VAL A 1154 -14.76 -32.05 -45.42
C VAL A 1154 -15.76 -30.91 -45.64
N PRO A 1155 -15.32 -29.68 -45.96
CA PRO A 1155 -16.23 -28.57 -46.26
C PRO A 1155 -17.17 -28.84 -47.44
N ALA A 1156 -18.33 -28.17 -47.47
CA ALA A 1156 -19.21 -28.18 -48.64
C ALA A 1156 -18.50 -27.67 -49.90
N GLY A 1157 -18.68 -28.38 -51.02
CA GLY A 1157 -17.99 -28.11 -52.29
C GLY A 1157 -16.65 -28.84 -52.46
N THR A 1158 -16.11 -29.45 -51.41
CA THR A 1158 -14.81 -30.15 -51.46
C THR A 1158 -14.84 -31.45 -52.26
N LEU A 1159 -16.02 -32.04 -52.47
CA LEU A 1159 -16.20 -33.26 -53.29
C LEU A 1159 -16.81 -32.97 -54.67
N ARG A 1160 -16.74 -31.72 -55.16
CA ARG A 1160 -17.41 -31.23 -56.38
C ARG A 1160 -16.49 -30.44 -57.31
#